data_AF-A0A8T6H4J9-F1
#
_entry.id   AF-A0A8T6H4J9-F1
#
_cell.length_a   1.000
_cell.length_b   1.000
_cell.length_c   1.000
_cell.angle_alpha   90.00
_cell.angle_beta   90.00
_cell.angle_gamma   90.00
#
_symmetry.space_group_name_H-M   'P 1'
#
loop_
_entity.id
_entity.type
_entity.pdbx_description
1 polymer ?
#
loop_
_entity_poly.entity_id
_entity_poly.type
_entity_poly.pdbx_seq_one_letter_code
_entity_poly.pdbx_strand_id
1 'polypeptide(L)'
;MELRYHAEKHCLYWEFIMFRTKTFRLALFSLLLHSALLAPPAALARDIRVDEECSLHDAITTYNTETSTGGCRLPNWGNPRIYLKTDITLTEPLPPIWTDLTIDGWGHQISGDKLHQVFVVYNHNLSINNLRIVDGYSEEHGGAIYVHGGGVKLSKSSIRGSVAVENGGAIYAGYGSVTVTDSVISSNVAVNGSAIYLDQGSLNVSESAISDNVARRDGAIYVWRAQATVVDSTIEGNIANEDAGGIWAVDSYIEVRHSSIHSNRALARGGGLLLARTDATIVDTAISSNLAGSDGGAIFWDRPFTDFGRLGGELHILDSALSGNRAVKRGGAIFANIHDLFVSNSTLYNNKAGGNGGALYSEAREATFTHVTLAYNAALNGGGIYSRKPDAITLRNSLIAGSTGGDCVGGLAGNSGNWIADGNCKPRYSGDPQLNPVAGKPAYFPLRRESLAINRADPAYCLDSDQQGTPRPQGEDCDIGAFEAVDWIEREYINPLRAPVISPDIIVDETCSLADAITSANRDEAIGGCTAGEGADTIRLSGDFKIGDSTPDITSEIVIEGDSHSLTNVQFVVKYGNLTVNNLTLTGGATSYRTDFNGGAFYLRYARLQLNNITQSDSLALDDGGAIYSYDSDIVITDSSFSNNTAEEGRGGAIYFDEGSLTISDSAFSHNSGVDAGGAIYGDVSSAINIVGSVFNDNSTDGEGGAIFITYSSLSLEDSSLQRNEAAKGGAIAVSYYSGLRSSGVAFLDNVADECPKIFDLMGDRCK
;
A
#
# COMPACT_ATOMS: atom_id res chain seq x y z
N MET A 1 73.95 -20.44 -28.01
CA MET A 1 73.91 -20.57 -26.55
C MET A 1 72.44 -20.57 -26.17
N GLU A 2 71.87 -21.75 -25.89
CA GLU A 2 71.92 -22.44 -24.58
C GLU A 2 70.86 -21.85 -23.64
N LEU A 3 70.14 -22.57 -22.79
CA LEU A 3 69.70 -23.97 -22.62
C LEU A 3 69.12 -23.97 -21.19
N ARG A 4 68.02 -24.71 -20.95
CA ARG A 4 67.50 -25.14 -19.61
C ARG A 4 66.78 -24.10 -18.72
N TYR A 5 65.81 -24.47 -17.85
CA TYR A 5 64.85 -25.61 -17.81
C TYR A 5 63.84 -25.43 -16.63
N HIS A 6 62.50 -25.46 -16.86
CA HIS A 6 61.39 -25.67 -15.86
C HIS A 6 61.33 -24.74 -14.60
N ALA A 7 60.28 -24.61 -13.78
CA ALA A 7 58.80 -24.69 -13.82
C ALA A 7 58.31 -24.22 -12.40
N GLU A 8 57.05 -23.91 -12.02
CA GLU A 8 55.70 -23.90 -12.61
C GLU A 8 54.76 -23.01 -11.72
N LYS A 9 53.56 -22.59 -12.21
CA LYS A 9 52.34 -22.20 -11.42
C LYS A 9 52.39 -20.93 -10.51
N HIS A 10 51.29 -20.19 -10.23
CA HIS A 10 49.86 -20.23 -10.58
C HIS A 10 49.18 -18.82 -10.41
N CYS A 11 48.11 -18.51 -11.18
CA CYS A 11 46.98 -17.57 -10.88
C CYS A 11 47.27 -16.03 -10.80
N LEU A 12 46.34 -15.08 -11.06
CA LEU A 12 44.87 -15.08 -11.33
C LEU A 12 44.40 -13.74 -12.01
N TYR A 13 43.12 -13.67 -12.42
CA TYR A 13 42.27 -12.51 -12.83
C TYR A 13 42.48 -11.78 -14.18
N TRP A 14 41.40 -11.73 -15.01
CA TRP A 14 40.54 -10.55 -15.32
C TRP A 14 39.51 -10.92 -16.42
N GLU A 15 38.21 -10.67 -16.20
CA GLU A 15 37.12 -10.75 -17.20
C GLU A 15 36.13 -9.59 -16.97
N PHE A 16 35.52 -9.05 -18.04
CA PHE A 16 34.07 -8.80 -18.23
C PHE A 16 33.84 -8.18 -19.64
N ILE A 17 33.27 -8.93 -20.60
CA ILE A 17 31.88 -8.92 -21.09
C ILE A 17 31.51 -7.86 -22.15
N MET A 18 31.08 -8.35 -23.34
CA MET A 18 30.07 -7.71 -24.21
C MET A 18 29.37 -8.77 -25.10
N PHE A 19 28.03 -8.77 -25.08
CA PHE A 19 27.12 -9.50 -25.97
C PHE A 19 25.84 -8.66 -26.11
N ARG A 20 24.95 -8.75 -27.10
CA ARG A 20 24.94 -8.99 -28.57
C ARG A 20 23.45 -9.18 -28.93
N THR A 21 23.04 -8.87 -30.16
CA THR A 21 21.62 -8.73 -30.54
C THR A 21 21.03 -9.86 -31.43
N LYS A 22 19.73 -10.11 -31.24
CA LYS A 22 18.63 -10.69 -32.06
C LYS A 22 18.89 -11.53 -33.36
N THR A 23 18.17 -12.66 -33.42
CA THR A 23 17.39 -13.30 -34.55
C THR A 23 18.06 -13.84 -35.84
N PHE A 24 17.79 -15.12 -36.20
CA PHE A 24 16.93 -15.54 -37.35
C PHE A 24 16.66 -17.08 -37.46
N ARG A 25 15.91 -17.51 -38.51
CA ARG A 25 15.04 -18.72 -38.64
C ARG A 25 15.63 -20.03 -39.27
N LEU A 26 14.93 -21.14 -38.97
CA LEU A 26 14.53 -22.33 -39.80
C LEU A 26 15.50 -23.50 -40.22
N ALA A 27 15.08 -24.72 -39.80
CA ALA A 27 14.71 -25.89 -40.63
C ALA A 27 15.67 -27.06 -41.03
N LEU A 28 15.14 -28.28 -40.79
CA LEU A 28 15.37 -29.62 -41.40
C LEU A 28 16.75 -30.34 -41.32
N PHE A 29 16.75 -31.51 -40.65
CA PHE A 29 16.97 -32.83 -41.30
C PHE A 29 16.39 -33.97 -40.43
N SER A 30 16.01 -35.11 -41.04
CA SER A 30 15.09 -36.10 -40.44
C SER A 30 15.64 -37.53 -40.25
N LEU A 31 15.09 -38.20 -39.22
CA LEU A 31 14.96 -39.65 -38.97
C LEU A 31 16.09 -40.63 -39.36
N LEU A 32 16.51 -41.40 -38.34
CA LEU A 32 16.58 -42.86 -38.44
C LEU A 32 16.17 -43.50 -37.09
N LEU A 33 14.97 -44.09 -37.05
CA LEU A 33 14.58 -45.01 -35.98
C LEU A 33 15.29 -46.36 -36.20
N HIS A 34 15.75 -47.02 -35.13
CA HIS A 34 15.34 -48.40 -34.79
C HIS A 34 15.82 -48.79 -33.39
N SER A 35 14.85 -48.93 -32.48
CA SER A 35 14.79 -49.89 -31.36
C SER A 35 16.11 -50.50 -30.84
N ALA A 36 16.59 -49.99 -29.71
CA ALA A 36 17.27 -50.80 -28.69
C ALA A 36 16.55 -50.58 -27.36
N LEU A 37 16.16 -51.68 -26.70
CA LEU A 37 15.56 -51.61 -25.36
C LEU A 37 16.62 -51.13 -24.37
N LEU A 38 16.49 -49.88 -23.93
CA LEU A 38 16.92 -49.47 -22.59
C LEU A 38 15.65 -49.15 -21.81
N ALA A 39 15.47 -49.84 -20.68
CA ALA A 39 14.34 -49.62 -19.79
C ALA A 39 14.28 -48.15 -19.35
N PRO A 40 13.10 -47.63 -18.97
CA PRO A 40 13.07 -46.37 -18.22
C PRO A 40 14.04 -46.48 -17.02
N PRO A 41 14.78 -45.40 -16.69
CA PRO A 41 15.68 -45.42 -15.54
C PRO A 41 14.92 -45.91 -14.31
N ALA A 42 15.52 -46.87 -13.60
CA ALA A 42 14.81 -47.71 -12.64
C ALA A 42 14.01 -46.88 -11.63
N ALA A 43 12.72 -47.19 -11.50
CA ALA A 43 11.79 -46.52 -10.59
C ALA A 43 12.12 -46.86 -9.11
N LEU A 44 13.16 -46.23 -8.57
CA LEU A 44 13.69 -46.46 -7.22
C LEU A 44 14.14 -45.16 -6.53
N ALA A 45 13.20 -44.24 -6.37
CA ALA A 45 13.10 -43.38 -5.19
C ALA A 45 11.61 -43.30 -4.86
N ARG A 46 11.21 -43.72 -3.65
CA ARG A 46 9.81 -43.69 -3.20
C ARG A 46 9.71 -42.85 -1.96
N ASP A 47 9.77 -41.54 -2.15
CA ASP A 47 9.27 -40.55 -1.21
C ASP A 47 7.82 -40.90 -0.81
N ILE A 48 7.40 -40.51 0.39
CA ILE A 48 6.06 -40.84 0.88
C ILE A 48 5.02 -39.96 0.16
N ARG A 49 3.90 -40.58 -0.24
CA ARG A 49 2.76 -39.88 -0.85
C ARG A 49 1.54 -40.12 0.03
N VAL A 50 0.84 -39.05 0.37
CA VAL A 50 -0.41 -39.14 1.13
C VAL A 50 -1.54 -39.54 0.19
N ASP A 51 -2.28 -40.56 0.57
CA ASP A 51 -3.47 -41.10 -0.12
C ASP A 51 -4.30 -41.98 0.84
N GLU A 52 -5.28 -42.73 0.31
CA GLU A 52 -6.20 -43.56 1.10
C GLU A 52 -5.51 -44.65 1.94
N GLU A 53 -4.30 -45.09 1.58
CA GLU A 53 -3.55 -46.11 2.33
C GLU A 53 -2.55 -45.51 3.31
N CYS A 54 -2.09 -44.27 3.09
CA CYS A 54 -1.03 -43.62 3.87
C CYS A 54 -1.48 -42.21 4.28
N SER A 55 -1.84 -42.04 5.56
CA SER A 55 -2.25 -40.73 6.11
C SER A 55 -1.05 -39.79 6.29
N LEU A 56 -1.31 -38.48 6.40
CA LEU A 56 -0.25 -37.51 6.72
C LEU A 56 0.32 -37.75 8.14
N HIS A 57 -0.53 -38.12 9.09
CA HIS A 57 -0.12 -38.50 10.44
C HIS A 57 0.89 -39.67 10.41
N ASP A 58 0.57 -40.72 9.66
CA ASP A 58 1.43 -41.90 9.51
C ASP A 58 2.69 -41.63 8.68
N ALA A 59 2.62 -40.72 7.70
CA ALA A 59 3.77 -40.30 6.90
C ALA A 59 4.82 -39.56 7.75
N ILE A 60 4.39 -38.63 8.61
CA ILE A 60 5.29 -37.93 9.55
C ILE A 60 5.80 -38.91 10.61
N THR A 61 4.93 -39.76 11.18
CA THR A 61 5.34 -40.82 12.12
C THR A 61 6.40 -41.74 11.53
N THR A 62 6.25 -42.10 10.25
CA THR A 62 7.19 -42.98 9.54
C THR A 62 8.59 -42.37 9.46
N TYR A 63 8.70 -41.07 9.17
CA TYR A 63 9.99 -40.39 9.12
C TYR A 63 10.57 -40.09 10.51
N ASN A 64 9.75 -39.71 11.49
CA ASN A 64 10.20 -39.46 12.87
C ASN A 64 10.78 -40.72 13.55
N THR A 65 10.25 -41.90 13.21
CA THR A 65 10.62 -43.17 13.85
C THR A 65 11.62 -44.00 13.05
N GLU A 66 11.90 -43.61 11.81
CA GLU A 66 12.58 -44.44 10.81
C GLU A 66 11.94 -45.84 10.65
N THR A 67 10.61 -45.95 10.81
CA THR A 67 9.87 -47.23 10.65
C THR A 67 8.55 -47.05 9.90
N SER A 68 8.23 -47.99 9.00
CA SER A 68 7.00 -47.92 8.18
C SER A 68 5.74 -48.05 9.04
N THR A 69 4.88 -47.03 9.02
CA THR A 69 3.69 -46.89 9.87
C THR A 69 2.44 -46.66 9.01
N GLY A 70 1.27 -47.17 9.41
CA GLY A 70 -0.03 -46.84 8.79
C GLY A 70 -0.05 -46.81 7.26
N GLY A 71 0.32 -47.92 6.61
CA GLY A 71 0.41 -48.06 5.15
C GLY A 71 1.54 -47.27 4.47
N CYS A 72 2.05 -46.21 5.10
CA CYS A 72 3.22 -45.48 4.66
C CYS A 72 4.49 -46.35 4.77
N ARG A 73 5.19 -46.50 3.63
CA ARG A 73 6.44 -47.25 3.56
C ARG A 73 7.62 -46.29 3.58
N LEU A 74 8.53 -46.51 4.54
CA LEU A 74 9.78 -45.76 4.64
C LEU A 74 10.62 -45.88 3.34
N PRO A 75 11.12 -44.76 2.77
CA PRO A 75 12.09 -44.80 1.68
C PRO A 75 13.44 -45.32 2.19
N ASN A 76 14.15 -46.11 1.39
CA ASN A 76 15.45 -46.64 1.82
C ASN A 76 16.60 -45.60 1.77
N TRP A 77 16.50 -44.56 0.92
CA TRP A 77 17.54 -43.57 0.62
C TRP A 77 16.87 -42.24 0.24
N GLY A 78 17.42 -41.10 0.68
CA GLY A 78 16.94 -39.74 0.36
C GLY A 78 16.60 -38.91 1.59
N ASN A 79 16.46 -37.59 1.43
CA ASN A 79 15.99 -36.71 2.51
C ASN A 79 14.47 -36.89 2.72
N PRO A 80 13.96 -36.83 3.97
CA PRO A 80 12.55 -36.99 4.25
C PRO A 80 11.66 -36.04 3.43
N ARG A 81 10.74 -36.64 2.66
CA ARG A 81 9.82 -35.89 1.79
C ARG A 81 8.43 -36.53 1.71
N ILE A 82 7.40 -35.69 1.81
CA ILE A 82 5.99 -36.04 1.70
C ILE A 82 5.38 -35.26 0.54
N TYR A 83 4.56 -35.91 -0.28
CA TYR A 83 3.74 -35.26 -1.31
C TYR A 83 2.26 -35.43 -1.00
N LEU A 84 1.49 -34.35 -1.10
CA LEU A 84 0.02 -34.42 -1.06
C LEU A 84 -0.53 -34.73 -2.46
N LYS A 85 -1.63 -35.49 -2.50
CA LYS A 85 -2.46 -35.74 -3.70
C LYS A 85 -3.92 -35.29 -3.54
N THR A 86 -4.28 -34.85 -2.35
CA THR A 86 -5.63 -34.46 -1.95
C THR A 86 -5.52 -33.39 -0.89
N ASP A 87 -6.58 -32.61 -0.80
CA ASP A 87 -6.82 -31.73 0.33
C ASP A 87 -7.10 -32.57 1.58
N ILE A 88 -6.62 -32.09 2.74
CA ILE A 88 -6.67 -32.78 4.04
C ILE A 88 -7.36 -31.86 5.04
N THR A 89 -8.30 -32.39 5.81
CA THR A 89 -8.81 -31.76 7.04
C THR A 89 -8.38 -32.61 8.22
N LEU A 90 -7.72 -32.01 9.20
CA LEU A 90 -7.26 -32.73 10.38
C LEU A 90 -8.46 -33.11 11.27
N THR A 91 -8.55 -34.40 11.62
CA THR A 91 -9.50 -34.92 12.61
C THR A 91 -8.84 -35.24 13.96
N GLU A 92 -7.51 -35.14 14.00
CA GLU A 92 -6.66 -35.29 15.18
C GLU A 92 -5.36 -34.49 14.96
N PRO A 93 -4.62 -34.11 16.03
CA PRO A 93 -3.34 -33.42 15.90
C PRO A 93 -2.29 -34.26 15.16
N LEU A 94 -1.48 -33.62 14.31
CA LEU A 94 -0.32 -34.28 13.70
C LEU A 94 0.81 -34.50 14.72
N PRO A 95 1.63 -35.55 14.57
CA PRO A 95 2.76 -35.79 15.46
C PRO A 95 3.83 -34.70 15.26
N PRO A 96 4.53 -34.25 16.33
CA PRO A 96 5.60 -33.26 16.20
C PRO A 96 6.72 -33.74 15.28
N ILE A 97 7.32 -32.82 14.52
CA ILE A 97 8.39 -33.10 13.56
C ILE A 97 9.73 -33.10 14.30
N TRP A 98 10.41 -34.25 14.28
CA TRP A 98 11.72 -34.51 14.90
C TRP A 98 12.78 -34.93 13.87
N THR A 99 12.60 -34.52 12.63
CA THR A 99 13.56 -34.74 11.54
C THR A 99 13.41 -33.65 10.49
N ASP A 100 14.44 -33.40 9.69
CA ASP A 100 14.39 -32.41 8.62
C ASP A 100 13.49 -32.92 7.50
N LEU A 101 12.36 -32.23 7.27
CA LEU A 101 11.23 -32.71 6.47
C LEU A 101 10.86 -31.72 5.37
N THR A 102 10.66 -32.22 4.14
CA THR A 102 10.02 -31.47 3.05
C THR A 102 8.58 -31.94 2.83
N ILE A 103 7.64 -31.00 2.70
CA ILE A 103 6.25 -31.27 2.30
C ILE A 103 5.97 -30.51 1.01
N ASP A 104 5.78 -31.26 -0.08
CA ASP A 104 5.38 -30.74 -1.39
C ASP A 104 3.85 -30.87 -1.53
N GLY A 105 3.14 -29.73 -1.41
CA GLY A 105 1.68 -29.67 -1.41
C GLY A 105 1.02 -29.75 -2.79
N TRP A 106 1.74 -29.39 -3.86
CA TRP A 106 1.23 -29.36 -5.25
C TRP A 106 -0.10 -28.59 -5.45
N GLY A 107 -0.37 -27.58 -4.62
CA GLY A 107 -1.58 -26.75 -4.64
C GLY A 107 -2.69 -27.24 -3.71
N HIS A 108 -2.52 -28.40 -3.06
CA HIS A 108 -3.45 -28.92 -2.06
C HIS A 108 -3.44 -28.11 -0.77
N GLN A 109 -4.45 -28.34 0.07
CA GLN A 109 -4.55 -27.74 1.40
C GLN A 109 -4.42 -28.73 2.55
N ILE A 110 -4.02 -28.22 3.71
CA ILE A 110 -4.23 -28.84 5.01
C ILE A 110 -5.04 -27.85 5.86
N SER A 111 -6.22 -28.26 6.30
CA SER A 111 -7.06 -27.51 7.24
C SER A 111 -6.92 -28.04 8.66
N GLY A 112 -6.72 -27.14 9.62
CA GLY A 112 -6.82 -27.45 11.06
C GLY A 112 -8.26 -27.51 11.59
N ASP A 113 -9.26 -27.27 10.74
CA ASP A 113 -10.71 -27.23 11.04
C ASP A 113 -11.11 -26.31 12.21
N LYS A 114 -10.25 -25.33 12.55
CA LYS A 114 -10.34 -24.47 13.74
C LYS A 114 -10.29 -25.24 15.07
N LEU A 115 -9.79 -26.47 15.05
CA LEU A 115 -9.66 -27.38 16.20
C LEU A 115 -8.21 -27.81 16.47
N HIS A 116 -7.35 -27.75 15.46
CA HIS A 116 -6.00 -28.32 15.53
C HIS A 116 -4.92 -27.36 15.02
N GLN A 117 -3.82 -27.32 15.77
CA GLN A 117 -2.55 -26.78 15.31
C GLN A 117 -1.99 -27.73 14.24
N VAL A 118 -1.54 -27.17 13.11
CA VAL A 118 -1.24 -27.99 11.93
C VAL A 118 0.14 -28.61 12.02
N PHE A 119 1.18 -27.84 12.36
CA PHE A 119 2.54 -28.36 12.50
C PHE A 119 3.25 -27.90 13.78
N VAL A 120 3.99 -28.82 14.38
CA VAL A 120 4.85 -28.58 15.54
C VAL A 120 6.25 -29.06 15.16
N VAL A 121 7.26 -28.21 15.29
CA VAL A 121 8.65 -28.49 14.87
C VAL A 121 9.58 -28.28 16.07
N TYR A 122 10.41 -29.28 16.39
CA TYR A 122 11.41 -29.18 17.47
C TYR A 122 12.82 -29.41 16.94
N ASN A 123 13.70 -28.40 17.05
CA ASN A 123 15.13 -28.46 16.73
C ASN A 123 15.49 -28.92 15.29
N HIS A 124 14.51 -28.96 14.40
CA HIS A 124 14.62 -29.48 13.03
C HIS A 124 14.01 -28.51 12.00
N ASN A 125 14.20 -28.79 10.72
CA ASN A 125 13.78 -27.92 9.63
C ASN A 125 12.57 -28.48 8.88
N LEU A 126 11.48 -27.71 8.81
CA LEU A 126 10.31 -28.01 7.96
C LEU A 126 10.34 -27.12 6.71
N SER A 127 10.46 -27.70 5.53
CA SER A 127 10.31 -27.01 4.24
C SER A 127 8.94 -27.32 3.63
N ILE A 128 8.18 -26.29 3.29
CA ILE A 128 6.82 -26.38 2.76
C ILE A 128 6.78 -25.71 1.39
N ASN A 129 6.43 -26.47 0.35
CA ASN A 129 6.41 -25.99 -1.02
C ASN A 129 5.01 -26.16 -1.64
N ASN A 130 4.47 -25.11 -2.26
CA ASN A 130 3.17 -25.13 -2.95
C ASN A 130 2.03 -25.76 -2.11
N LEU A 131 1.86 -25.30 -0.87
CA LEU A 131 0.85 -25.80 0.06
C LEU A 131 -0.01 -24.66 0.63
N ARG A 132 -1.32 -24.90 0.78
CA ARG A 132 -2.24 -23.99 1.47
C ARG A 132 -2.52 -24.53 2.89
N ILE A 133 -2.06 -23.86 3.93
CA ILE A 133 -2.44 -24.18 5.31
C ILE A 133 -3.58 -23.24 5.71
N VAL A 134 -4.68 -23.79 6.20
CA VAL A 134 -5.88 -23.00 6.54
C VAL A 134 -6.44 -23.39 7.91
N ASP A 135 -7.12 -22.44 8.57
CA ASP A 135 -7.95 -22.70 9.75
C ASP A 135 -7.22 -23.46 10.89
N GLY A 136 -5.92 -23.19 11.10
CA GLY A 136 -5.18 -23.74 12.25
C GLY A 136 -5.66 -23.11 13.56
N TYR A 137 -5.66 -23.88 14.66
CA TYR A 137 -6.04 -23.37 15.99
C TYR A 137 -5.10 -23.84 17.10
N SER A 138 -4.69 -22.91 17.97
CA SER A 138 -3.91 -23.19 19.18
C SER A 138 -4.40 -22.39 20.39
N GLU A 139 -4.58 -23.06 21.54
CA GLU A 139 -4.88 -22.42 22.82
C GLU A 139 -3.65 -21.71 23.44
N GLU A 140 -2.46 -21.88 22.85
CA GLU A 140 -1.22 -21.23 23.27
C GLU A 140 -0.65 -20.42 22.09
N HIS A 141 0.44 -20.89 21.50
CA HIS A 141 1.18 -20.23 20.42
C HIS A 141 1.05 -20.97 19.09
N GLY A 142 1.28 -20.29 17.96
CA GLY A 142 1.51 -20.90 16.65
C GLY A 142 0.26 -21.56 16.06
N GLY A 143 -0.78 -20.77 15.75
CA GLY A 143 -2.10 -21.31 15.35
C GLY A 143 -2.04 -22.31 14.19
N ALA A 144 -1.23 -22.04 13.16
CA ALA A 144 -0.91 -23.04 12.13
C ALA A 144 0.40 -23.79 12.45
N ILE A 145 1.49 -23.07 12.75
CA ILE A 145 2.83 -23.64 12.92
C ILE A 145 3.48 -23.13 14.21
N TYR A 146 3.97 -24.06 15.03
CA TYR A 146 4.84 -23.78 16.18
C TYR A 146 6.24 -24.35 15.94
N VAL A 147 7.26 -23.51 16.10
CA VAL A 147 8.69 -23.87 15.96
C VAL A 147 9.41 -23.61 17.28
N HIS A 148 10.12 -24.62 17.78
CA HIS A 148 10.91 -24.57 19.01
C HIS A 148 12.33 -25.09 18.72
N GLY A 149 13.21 -24.17 18.34
CA GLY A 149 14.50 -24.50 17.71
C GLY A 149 14.35 -25.02 16.28
N GLY A 150 15.39 -24.88 15.46
CA GLY A 150 15.38 -25.29 14.05
C GLY A 150 14.78 -24.22 13.15
N GLY A 151 13.82 -24.58 12.29
CA GLY A 151 13.17 -23.59 11.43
C GLY A 151 12.02 -24.09 10.55
N VAL A 152 11.32 -23.13 9.96
CA VAL A 152 10.31 -23.35 8.92
C VAL A 152 10.61 -22.51 7.69
N LYS A 153 10.50 -23.10 6.51
CA LYS A 153 10.58 -22.41 5.21
C LYS A 153 9.28 -22.61 4.43
N LEU A 154 8.65 -21.52 4.03
CA LEU A 154 7.55 -21.49 3.07
C LEU A 154 8.07 -21.09 1.69
N SER A 155 7.64 -21.79 0.65
CA SER A 155 7.83 -21.42 -0.75
C SER A 155 6.56 -21.66 -1.55
N LYS A 156 6.08 -20.68 -2.33
CA LYS A 156 4.86 -20.81 -3.15
C LYS A 156 3.62 -21.20 -2.35
N SER A 157 3.60 -20.87 -1.06
CA SER A 157 2.67 -21.42 -0.07
C SER A 157 1.86 -20.32 0.62
N SER A 158 0.78 -20.69 1.30
CA SER A 158 0.00 -19.73 2.08
C SER A 158 -0.40 -20.26 3.44
N ILE A 159 -0.47 -19.37 4.45
CA ILE A 159 -1.12 -19.66 5.74
C ILE A 159 -2.27 -18.68 5.96
N ARG A 160 -3.49 -19.18 6.12
CA ARG A 160 -4.70 -18.35 6.22
C ARG A 160 -5.63 -18.73 7.35
N GLY A 161 -6.38 -17.75 7.87
CA GLY A 161 -7.49 -17.97 8.80
C GLY A 161 -7.12 -18.63 10.13
N SER A 162 -5.83 -18.70 10.47
CA SER A 162 -5.34 -19.45 11.62
C SER A 162 -5.30 -18.59 12.88
N VAL A 163 -5.58 -19.20 14.03
CA VAL A 163 -5.83 -18.51 15.29
C VAL A 163 -4.96 -19.07 16.40
N ALA A 164 -4.20 -18.20 17.06
CA ALA A 164 -3.62 -18.45 18.36
C ALA A 164 -4.38 -17.67 19.44
N VAL A 165 -4.52 -18.25 20.63
CA VAL A 165 -5.03 -17.51 21.80
C VAL A 165 -3.94 -16.58 22.35
N GLU A 166 -2.66 -16.95 22.26
CA GLU A 166 -1.53 -16.09 22.66
C GLU A 166 -0.78 -15.50 21.46
N ASN A 167 0.25 -16.16 20.92
CA ASN A 167 1.23 -15.54 20.02
C ASN A 167 1.41 -16.31 18.71
N GLY A 168 1.63 -15.63 17.58
CA GLY A 168 1.89 -16.29 16.30
C GLY A 168 0.64 -16.94 15.71
N GLY A 169 -0.28 -16.15 15.17
CA GLY A 169 -1.58 -16.66 14.70
C GLY A 169 -1.44 -17.63 13.52
N ALA A 170 -0.55 -17.32 12.58
CA ALA A 170 -0.03 -18.29 11.63
C ALA A 170 1.21 -19.02 12.19
N ILE A 171 2.30 -18.30 12.48
CA ILE A 171 3.59 -18.89 12.89
C ILE A 171 4.05 -18.32 14.23
N TYR A 172 4.40 -19.20 15.17
CA TYR A 172 5.26 -18.87 16.29
C TYR A 172 6.62 -19.56 16.12
N ALA A 173 7.71 -18.82 16.33
CA ALA A 173 9.06 -19.37 16.36
C ALA A 173 9.84 -18.86 17.58
N GLY A 174 10.18 -19.78 18.49
CA GLY A 174 11.11 -19.55 19.59
C GLY A 174 12.44 -20.26 19.31
N TYR A 175 13.56 -19.55 19.40
CA TYR A 175 14.91 -20.08 19.11
C TYR A 175 15.10 -20.64 17.67
N GLY A 176 14.16 -20.34 16.77
CA GLY A 176 14.08 -20.90 15.42
C GLY A 176 14.18 -19.84 14.32
N SER A 177 14.29 -20.31 13.08
CA SER A 177 14.29 -19.45 11.88
C SER A 177 13.00 -19.59 11.09
N VAL A 178 12.52 -18.49 10.51
CA VAL A 178 11.35 -18.45 9.64
C VAL A 178 11.77 -17.85 8.30
N THR A 179 11.56 -18.58 7.20
CA THR A 179 11.77 -18.07 5.84
C THR A 179 10.46 -18.12 5.06
N VAL A 180 10.08 -17.01 4.46
CA VAL A 180 8.88 -16.87 3.64
C VAL A 180 9.31 -16.33 2.28
N THR A 181 9.14 -17.14 1.23
CA THR A 181 9.54 -16.78 -0.15
C THR A 181 8.39 -17.04 -1.10
N ASP A 182 8.03 -16.07 -1.96
CA ASP A 182 6.93 -16.22 -2.94
C ASP A 182 5.66 -16.80 -2.26
N SER A 183 5.22 -16.20 -1.15
CA SER A 183 4.24 -16.80 -0.24
C SER A 183 3.35 -15.76 0.44
N VAL A 184 2.19 -16.18 0.95
CA VAL A 184 1.18 -15.28 1.53
C VAL A 184 0.76 -15.73 2.93
N ILE A 185 0.89 -14.87 3.94
CA ILE A 185 0.36 -15.11 5.28
C ILE A 185 -0.73 -14.08 5.56
N SER A 186 -2.00 -14.51 5.54
CA SER A 186 -3.12 -13.57 5.59
C SER A 186 -4.30 -13.97 6.47
N SER A 187 -5.01 -12.97 7.01
CA SER A 187 -6.25 -13.17 7.79
C SER A 187 -6.08 -14.04 9.06
N ASN A 188 -4.88 -14.05 9.65
CA ASN A 188 -4.59 -14.81 10.88
C ASN A 188 -4.78 -13.93 12.13
N VAL A 189 -5.01 -14.55 13.30
CA VAL A 189 -5.39 -13.85 14.54
C VAL A 189 -4.57 -14.34 15.73
N ALA A 190 -3.99 -13.42 16.50
CA ALA A 190 -3.33 -13.70 17.78
C ALA A 190 -3.45 -12.52 18.74
N VAL A 191 -2.90 -12.62 19.96
CA VAL A 191 -2.67 -11.45 20.82
C VAL A 191 -1.50 -10.63 20.29
N ASN A 192 -0.35 -11.27 20.02
CA ASN A 192 0.82 -10.62 19.43
C ASN A 192 1.35 -11.42 18.23
N GLY A 193 1.86 -10.74 17.20
CA GLY A 193 2.39 -11.38 15.99
C GLY A 193 1.33 -12.21 15.28
N SER A 194 0.22 -11.59 14.88
CA SER A 194 -0.93 -12.32 14.31
C SER A 194 -0.59 -13.10 13.04
N ALA A 195 0.34 -12.62 12.22
CA ALA A 195 0.99 -13.42 11.19
C ALA A 195 2.15 -14.24 11.79
N ILE A 196 3.17 -13.55 12.30
CA ILE A 196 4.43 -14.17 12.76
C ILE A 196 4.82 -13.58 14.11
N TYR A 197 5.12 -14.45 15.07
CA TYR A 197 5.80 -14.10 16.31
C TYR A 197 7.17 -14.78 16.37
N LEU A 198 8.22 -13.99 16.57
CA LEU A 198 9.61 -14.46 16.64
C LEU A 198 10.26 -14.06 17.96
N ASP A 199 10.63 -15.05 18.79
CA ASP A 199 11.47 -14.90 19.98
C ASP A 199 12.85 -15.49 19.72
N GLN A 200 13.89 -14.64 19.77
CA GLN A 200 15.30 -15.04 19.70
C GLN A 200 15.63 -15.92 18.48
N GLY A 201 15.51 -15.36 17.27
CA GLY A 201 15.75 -16.11 16.03
C GLY A 201 16.00 -15.21 14.82
N SER A 202 15.67 -15.72 13.64
CA SER A 202 15.70 -14.95 12.39
C SER A 202 14.42 -15.09 11.57
N LEU A 203 13.96 -13.98 10.98
CA LEU A 203 12.90 -13.95 9.97
C LEU A 203 13.49 -13.42 8.65
N ASN A 204 13.19 -14.08 7.54
CA ASN A 204 13.43 -13.58 6.19
C ASN A 204 12.12 -13.67 5.39
N VAL A 205 11.62 -12.53 4.93
CA VAL A 205 10.45 -12.40 4.05
C VAL A 205 10.93 -11.85 2.71
N SER A 206 10.62 -12.56 1.63
CA SER A 206 11.14 -12.32 0.28
C SER A 206 10.05 -12.55 -0.77
N GLU A 207 9.84 -11.64 -1.73
CA GLU A 207 8.83 -11.79 -2.79
C GLU A 207 7.43 -12.17 -2.25
N SER A 208 7.04 -11.69 -1.07
CA SER A 208 5.93 -12.24 -0.27
C SER A 208 4.98 -11.18 0.28
N ALA A 209 3.75 -11.60 0.63
CA ALA A 209 2.73 -10.72 1.21
C ALA A 209 2.30 -11.17 2.63
N ILE A 210 2.28 -10.22 3.56
CA ILE A 210 1.74 -10.38 4.91
C ILE A 210 0.54 -9.45 5.06
N SER A 211 -0.68 -9.96 4.83
CA SER A 211 -1.88 -9.13 4.64
C SER A 211 -3.02 -9.41 5.62
N ASP A 212 -3.78 -8.38 6.01
CA ASP A 212 -5.08 -8.53 6.71
C ASP A 212 -5.04 -9.32 8.04
N ASN A 213 -3.88 -9.41 8.70
CA ASN A 213 -3.75 -10.15 9.96
C ASN A 213 -4.15 -9.27 11.15
N VAL A 214 -4.81 -9.84 12.15
CA VAL A 214 -5.43 -9.10 13.26
C VAL A 214 -4.80 -9.48 14.61
N ALA A 215 -4.03 -8.55 15.18
CA ALA A 215 -3.45 -8.67 16.51
C ALA A 215 -4.36 -8.02 17.56
N ARG A 216 -4.77 -8.80 18.58
CA ARG A 216 -5.59 -8.30 19.70
C ARG A 216 -4.83 -7.33 20.60
N ARG A 217 -3.51 -7.25 20.46
CA ARG A 217 -2.65 -6.21 21.04
C ARG A 217 -1.61 -5.76 20.02
N ASP A 218 -0.63 -6.62 19.69
CA ASP A 218 0.68 -6.16 19.22
C ASP A 218 1.07 -6.78 17.85
N GLY A 219 0.84 -6.03 16.75
CA GLY A 219 1.31 -6.24 15.35
C GLY A 219 1.13 -7.57 14.61
N ALA A 220 1.19 -7.51 13.27
CA ALA A 220 1.19 -8.71 12.43
C ALA A 220 2.51 -9.48 12.51
N ILE A 221 3.63 -8.77 12.44
CA ILE A 221 4.97 -9.34 12.66
C ILE A 221 5.50 -8.81 13.99
N TYR A 222 5.73 -9.69 14.95
CA TYR A 222 6.34 -9.35 16.23
C TYR A 222 7.74 -9.96 16.34
N VAL A 223 8.76 -9.12 16.50
CA VAL A 223 10.18 -9.49 16.49
C VAL A 223 10.80 -9.13 17.84
N TRP A 224 11.23 -10.14 18.61
CA TRP A 224 11.80 -9.95 19.94
C TRP A 224 13.18 -10.57 20.07
N ARG A 225 14.18 -9.73 20.40
CA ARG A 225 15.60 -10.11 20.55
C ARG A 225 16.13 -10.91 19.35
N ALA A 226 15.68 -10.53 18.16
CA ALA A 226 15.84 -11.32 16.94
C ALA A 226 16.28 -10.42 15.77
N GLN A 227 16.52 -11.04 14.62
CA GLN A 227 16.73 -10.34 13.36
C GLN A 227 15.53 -10.57 12.44
N ALA A 228 15.05 -9.54 11.75
CA ALA A 228 14.14 -9.71 10.62
C ALA A 228 14.60 -8.92 9.40
N THR A 229 14.50 -9.55 8.24
CA THR A 229 14.77 -8.97 6.92
C THR A 229 13.53 -9.11 6.06
N VAL A 230 13.08 -8.02 5.44
CA VAL A 230 11.92 -7.96 4.52
C VAL A 230 12.40 -7.34 3.21
N VAL A 231 12.33 -8.09 2.12
CA VAL A 231 12.90 -7.70 0.82
C VAL A 231 11.91 -8.01 -0.31
N ASP A 232 11.75 -7.10 -1.26
CA ASP A 232 10.86 -7.26 -2.42
C ASP A 232 9.43 -7.71 -2.01
N SER A 233 8.91 -7.21 -0.88
CA SER A 233 7.72 -7.78 -0.19
C SER A 233 6.72 -6.71 0.27
N THR A 234 5.49 -7.14 0.55
CA THR A 234 4.36 -6.29 0.97
C THR A 234 3.88 -6.64 2.37
N ILE A 235 3.66 -5.63 3.21
CA ILE A 235 3.01 -5.75 4.53
C ILE A 235 1.83 -4.77 4.54
N GLU A 236 0.61 -5.31 4.38
CA GLU A 236 -0.58 -4.48 4.09
C GLU A 236 -1.82 -4.83 4.92
N GLY A 237 -2.67 -3.83 5.17
CA GLY A 237 -4.00 -4.05 5.75
C GLY A 237 -4.03 -4.66 7.16
N ASN A 238 -2.89 -4.81 7.83
CA ASN A 238 -2.81 -5.48 9.13
C ASN A 238 -3.32 -4.56 10.25
N ILE A 239 -3.98 -5.14 11.26
CA ILE A 239 -4.67 -4.40 12.32
C ILE A 239 -4.14 -4.83 13.68
N ALA A 240 -3.75 -3.85 14.51
CA ALA A 240 -3.35 -4.03 15.89
C ALA A 240 -4.22 -3.18 16.84
N ASN A 241 -4.78 -3.82 17.87
CA ASN A 241 -5.65 -3.15 18.84
C ASN A 241 -4.89 -2.36 19.93
N GLU A 242 -3.58 -2.56 20.07
CA GLU A 242 -2.67 -1.68 20.81
C GLU A 242 -1.72 -1.03 19.82
N ASP A 243 -0.47 -1.49 19.69
CA ASP A 243 0.54 -0.84 18.85
C ASP A 243 0.99 -1.69 17.64
N ALA A 244 1.65 -1.02 16.69
CA ALA A 244 2.47 -1.61 15.62
C ALA A 244 1.68 -2.39 14.53
N GLY A 245 0.78 -1.74 13.79
CA GLY A 245 -0.15 -2.41 12.86
C GLY A 245 0.53 -3.46 11.94
N GLY A 246 1.65 -3.08 11.30
CA GLY A 246 2.49 -3.99 10.52
C GLY A 246 3.53 -4.74 11.36
N ILE A 247 4.65 -4.08 11.69
CA ILE A 247 5.81 -4.67 12.38
C ILE A 247 6.01 -4.05 13.77
N TRP A 248 6.03 -4.87 14.83
CA TRP A 248 6.65 -4.50 16.11
C TRP A 248 8.02 -5.17 16.23
N ALA A 249 9.07 -4.38 16.43
CA ALA A 249 10.39 -4.88 16.82
C ALA A 249 10.86 -4.37 18.19
N VAL A 250 11.36 -5.28 19.03
CA VAL A 250 11.86 -5.02 20.39
C VAL A 250 13.22 -5.68 20.60
N ASP A 251 14.22 -4.92 21.07
CA ASP A 251 15.58 -5.41 21.34
C ASP A 251 16.26 -6.08 20.10
N SER A 252 15.87 -5.69 18.89
CA SER A 252 16.08 -6.45 17.65
C SER A 252 16.91 -5.69 16.61
N TYR A 253 17.16 -6.32 15.45
CA TYR A 253 17.63 -5.67 14.23
C TYR A 253 16.61 -5.89 13.09
N ILE A 254 16.22 -4.83 12.39
CA ILE A 254 15.26 -4.88 11.28
C ILE A 254 15.87 -4.28 10.01
N GLU A 255 15.76 -5.00 8.91
CA GLU A 255 16.12 -4.52 7.57
C GLU A 255 14.91 -4.63 6.65
N VAL A 256 14.52 -3.53 6.01
CA VAL A 256 13.45 -3.48 5.01
C VAL A 256 14.01 -2.87 3.73
N ARG A 257 13.93 -3.58 2.61
CA ARG A 257 14.45 -3.10 1.31
C ARG A 257 13.51 -3.38 0.16
N HIS A 258 13.42 -2.48 -0.83
CA HIS A 258 12.64 -2.68 -2.07
C HIS A 258 11.17 -3.08 -1.81
N SER A 259 10.59 -2.65 -0.68
CA SER A 259 9.35 -3.24 -0.13
C SER A 259 8.26 -2.18 0.03
N SER A 260 7.03 -2.63 0.30
CA SER A 260 5.91 -1.77 0.67
C SER A 260 5.34 -2.13 2.04
N ILE A 261 5.10 -1.11 2.87
CA ILE A 261 4.44 -1.25 4.18
C ILE A 261 3.32 -0.23 4.23
N HIS A 262 2.09 -0.64 3.92
CA HIS A 262 1.00 0.31 3.73
C HIS A 262 -0.33 -0.09 4.34
N SER A 263 -1.15 0.91 4.68
CA SER A 263 -2.55 0.69 5.10
C SER A 263 -2.70 -0.17 6.35
N ASN A 264 -1.63 -0.28 7.15
CA ASN A 264 -1.65 -0.96 8.44
C ASN A 264 -2.17 0.01 9.51
N ARG A 265 -2.92 -0.52 10.50
CA ARG A 265 -3.64 0.26 11.50
C ARG A 265 -3.26 -0.17 12.91
N ALA A 266 -2.81 0.76 13.73
CA ALA A 266 -2.66 0.60 15.18
C ALA A 266 -3.65 1.53 15.92
N LEU A 267 -4.37 1.03 16.93
CA LEU A 267 -5.24 1.89 17.75
C LEU A 267 -4.45 2.80 18.72
N ALA A 268 -3.18 2.50 18.98
CA ALA A 268 -2.26 3.34 19.72
C ALA A 268 -1.10 3.84 18.83
N ARG A 269 0.08 3.22 18.81
CA ARG A 269 1.30 3.81 18.21
C ARG A 269 1.85 2.97 17.07
N GLY A 270 2.49 3.59 16.09
CA GLY A 270 3.15 2.89 14.97
C GLY A 270 2.13 2.22 14.05
N GLY A 271 1.54 2.97 13.12
CA GLY A 271 0.59 2.38 12.16
C GLY A 271 1.27 1.32 11.30
N GLY A 272 2.40 1.68 10.67
CA GLY A 272 3.24 0.75 9.92
C GLY A 272 4.19 -0.04 10.82
N LEU A 273 5.09 0.66 11.52
CA LEU A 273 6.13 0.08 12.36
C LEU A 273 6.16 0.68 13.77
N LEU A 274 6.40 -0.17 14.77
CA LEU A 274 6.92 0.25 16.07
C LEU A 274 8.30 -0.34 16.34
N LEU A 275 9.24 0.53 16.66
CA LEU A 275 10.63 0.17 16.92
C LEU A 275 10.99 0.58 18.35
N ALA A 276 11.34 -0.38 19.20
CA ALA A 276 11.76 -0.14 20.59
C ALA A 276 13.11 -0.81 20.87
N ARG A 277 14.14 -0.02 21.23
CA ARG A 277 15.54 -0.52 21.40
C ARG A 277 16.02 -1.37 20.23
N THR A 278 15.62 -0.99 19.04
CA THR A 278 15.83 -1.74 17.79
C THR A 278 16.59 -0.87 16.83
N ASP A 279 17.65 -1.44 16.26
CA ASP A 279 18.37 -0.86 15.14
C ASP A 279 17.60 -1.21 13.86
N ALA A 280 17.33 -0.22 13.01
CA ALA A 280 16.53 -0.39 11.81
C ALA A 280 17.15 0.29 10.59
N THR A 281 17.12 -0.41 9.45
CA THR A 281 17.57 0.11 8.16
C THR A 281 16.47 -0.09 7.14
N ILE A 282 16.00 1.00 6.55
CA ILE A 282 14.92 1.05 5.57
C ILE A 282 15.51 1.65 4.30
N VAL A 283 15.52 0.92 3.19
CA VAL A 283 16.16 1.34 1.93
C VAL A 283 15.17 1.17 0.79
N ASP A 284 15.04 2.17 -0.09
CA ASP A 284 14.28 2.03 -1.34
C ASP A 284 12.89 1.39 -1.09
N THR A 285 12.16 1.94 -0.13
CA THR A 285 10.93 1.34 0.43
C THR A 285 9.82 2.37 0.49
N ALA A 286 8.59 1.96 0.18
CA ALA A 286 7.40 2.78 0.29
C ALA A 286 6.64 2.45 1.59
N ILE A 287 6.46 3.43 2.47
CA ILE A 287 5.69 3.27 3.72
C ILE A 287 4.52 4.25 3.69
N SER A 288 3.33 3.80 3.30
CA SER A 288 2.24 4.71 2.92
C SER A 288 0.89 4.42 3.57
N SER A 289 0.07 5.46 3.75
CA SER A 289 -1.32 5.35 4.22
C SER A 289 -1.51 4.55 5.52
N ASN A 290 -0.50 4.47 6.39
CA ASN A 290 -0.60 3.78 7.67
C ASN A 290 -1.21 4.69 8.74
N LEU A 291 -2.02 4.11 9.64
CA LEU A 291 -2.84 4.84 10.61
C LEU A 291 -2.48 4.48 12.06
N ALA A 292 -2.17 5.49 12.88
CA ALA A 292 -1.94 5.37 14.32
C ALA A 292 -2.95 6.20 15.14
N GLY A 293 -3.69 5.56 16.05
CA GLY A 293 -4.65 6.21 16.96
C GLY A 293 -4.02 7.11 18.04
N SER A 294 -2.69 7.17 18.11
CA SER A 294 -1.90 8.06 18.96
C SER A 294 -0.76 8.71 18.17
N ASP A 295 0.35 8.01 17.95
CA ASP A 295 1.61 8.63 17.53
C ASP A 295 2.38 7.74 16.54
N GLY A 296 3.08 8.35 15.57
CA GLY A 296 3.86 7.64 14.55
C GLY A 296 2.99 6.89 13.56
N GLY A 297 2.41 7.57 12.57
CA GLY A 297 1.55 6.93 11.57
C GLY A 297 2.31 5.91 10.72
N ALA A 298 3.44 6.30 10.14
CA ALA A 298 4.35 5.37 9.48
C ALA A 298 5.19 4.61 10.51
N ILE A 299 5.96 5.35 11.32
CA ILE A 299 6.95 4.80 12.26
C ILE A 299 6.80 5.49 13.61
N PHE A 300 6.57 4.69 14.65
CA PHE A 300 6.78 5.11 16.04
C PHE A 300 8.07 4.50 16.57
N TRP A 301 9.00 5.34 17.00
CA TRP A 301 10.30 4.92 17.49
C TRP A 301 10.53 5.40 18.92
N ASP A 302 10.68 4.44 19.85
CA ASP A 302 10.60 4.69 21.29
C ASP A 302 11.83 4.27 22.08
N ARG A 303 11.97 4.91 23.23
CA ARG A 303 12.96 4.65 24.27
C ARG A 303 12.74 3.32 25.01
N PRO A 304 13.76 2.83 25.74
CA PRO A 304 13.56 1.94 26.87
C PRO A 304 12.63 2.53 27.94
N PHE A 305 11.73 1.70 28.46
CA PHE A 305 11.55 1.66 29.92
C PHE A 305 12.63 0.73 30.52
N THR A 306 13.25 1.16 31.62
CA THR A 306 14.31 0.51 32.44
C THR A 306 15.79 0.78 32.12
N ASP A 307 16.58 0.93 33.20
CA ASP A 307 17.97 1.46 33.27
C ASP A 307 19.09 0.52 32.74
N PHE A 308 18.79 -0.48 31.92
CA PHE A 308 19.76 -1.51 31.52
C PHE A 308 20.68 -1.11 30.34
N GLY A 309 21.47 -0.04 30.52
CA GLY A 309 22.83 0.16 29.97
C GLY A 309 23.12 0.05 28.46
N ARG A 310 22.17 -0.37 27.61
CA ARG A 310 22.38 -0.56 26.17
C ARG A 310 21.87 0.67 25.42
N LEU A 311 22.81 1.51 24.99
CA LEU A 311 22.57 2.70 24.16
C LEU A 311 22.35 2.33 22.67
N GLY A 312 21.54 1.30 22.40
CA GLY A 312 21.26 0.80 21.04
C GLY A 312 19.92 1.29 20.51
N GLY A 313 19.78 1.31 19.18
CA GLY A 313 18.68 1.92 18.45
C GLY A 313 19.16 3.12 17.63
N GLU A 314 19.57 2.85 16.39
CA GLU A 314 19.63 3.82 15.29
C GLU A 314 18.54 3.51 14.26
N LEU A 315 17.96 4.53 13.62
CA LEU A 315 17.02 4.38 12.51
C LEU A 315 17.58 5.08 11.28
N HIS A 316 17.88 4.30 10.25
CA HIS A 316 18.35 4.77 8.95
C HIS A 316 17.26 4.59 7.90
N ILE A 317 16.91 5.66 7.19
CA ILE A 317 15.95 5.67 6.08
C ILE A 317 16.65 6.25 4.85
N LEU A 318 16.84 5.43 3.82
CA LEU A 318 17.57 5.78 2.61
C LEU A 318 16.69 5.56 1.36
N ASP A 319 16.77 6.46 0.40
CA ASP A 319 16.17 6.30 -0.94
C ASP A 319 14.65 5.99 -0.93
N SER A 320 13.96 6.35 0.16
CA SER A 320 12.62 5.82 0.51
C SER A 320 11.53 6.89 0.48
N ALA A 321 10.27 6.44 0.40
CA ALA A 321 9.10 7.31 0.44
C ALA A 321 8.19 6.99 1.63
N LEU A 322 7.88 7.99 2.47
CA LEU A 322 6.84 7.88 3.51
C LEU A 322 5.68 8.82 3.16
N SER A 323 4.52 8.29 2.78
CA SER A 323 3.44 9.12 2.22
C SER A 323 2.05 8.87 2.79
N GLY A 324 1.26 9.94 2.97
CA GLY A 324 -0.15 9.82 3.39
C GLY A 324 -0.38 9.20 4.78
N ASN A 325 0.66 9.00 5.58
CA ASN A 325 0.52 8.34 6.89
C ASN A 325 -0.11 9.29 7.92
N ARG A 326 -0.97 8.75 8.78
CA ARG A 326 -1.84 9.52 9.69
C ARG A 326 -1.63 9.13 11.14
N ALA A 327 -1.36 10.11 12.00
CA ALA A 327 -1.33 9.95 13.45
C ALA A 327 -2.36 10.89 14.10
N VAL A 328 -3.15 10.40 15.06
CA VAL A 328 -4.14 11.24 15.75
C VAL A 328 -3.49 12.36 16.59
N LYS A 329 -2.26 12.17 17.08
CA LYS A 329 -1.58 13.14 17.96
C LYS A 329 -0.25 13.65 17.39
N ARG A 330 0.78 12.83 17.19
CA ARG A 330 2.11 13.34 16.80
C ARG A 330 2.86 12.43 15.84
N GLY A 331 3.66 13.03 14.94
CA GLY A 331 4.47 12.28 13.98
C GLY A 331 3.59 11.56 12.96
N GLY A 332 3.02 12.29 12.00
CA GLY A 332 2.17 11.70 10.95
C GLY A 332 2.93 10.62 10.18
N ALA A 333 4.14 10.93 9.71
CA ALA A 333 5.09 9.92 9.25
C ALA A 333 5.88 9.35 10.44
N ILE A 334 6.80 10.13 11.01
CA ILE A 334 7.75 9.65 12.04
C ILE A 334 7.52 10.34 13.38
N PHE A 335 7.39 9.54 14.44
CA PHE A 335 7.63 9.95 15.82
C PHE A 335 8.98 9.42 16.29
N ALA A 336 9.94 10.30 16.60
CA ALA A 336 11.30 9.92 16.96
C ALA A 336 11.64 10.29 18.41
N ASN A 337 11.86 9.30 19.29
CA ASN A 337 12.10 9.51 20.71
C ASN A 337 13.55 9.28 21.16
N ILE A 338 14.34 10.35 21.25
CA ILE A 338 15.59 10.46 22.04
C ILE A 338 16.75 9.50 21.63
N HIS A 339 16.66 8.87 20.45
CA HIS A 339 17.74 8.13 19.79
C HIS A 339 18.23 8.88 18.51
N ASP A 340 19.13 8.30 17.71
CA ASP A 340 19.74 8.94 16.51
C ASP A 340 19.07 8.55 15.19
N LEU A 341 18.33 9.48 14.59
CA LEU A 341 17.60 9.30 13.33
C LEU A 341 18.43 9.81 12.15
N PHE A 342 18.59 9.00 11.12
CA PHE A 342 19.25 9.36 9.87
C PHE A 342 18.29 9.16 8.70
N VAL A 343 18.06 10.22 7.91
CA VAL A 343 17.23 10.18 6.71
C VAL A 343 18.01 10.79 5.56
N SER A 344 18.15 10.06 4.46
CA SER A 344 18.88 10.49 3.27
C SER A 344 18.18 10.14 1.98
N ASN A 345 18.29 11.00 0.95
CA ASN A 345 17.71 10.77 -0.38
C ASN A 345 16.24 10.33 -0.35
N SER A 346 15.46 10.81 0.62
CA SER A 346 14.11 10.29 0.87
C SER A 346 13.06 11.38 0.75
N THR A 347 11.84 10.99 0.45
CA THR A 347 10.71 11.92 0.33
C THR A 347 9.62 11.56 1.35
N LEU A 348 9.26 12.52 2.21
CA LEU A 348 8.16 12.35 3.17
C LEU A 348 7.07 13.37 2.81
N TYR A 349 5.88 12.92 2.39
CA TYR A 349 4.84 13.84 1.91
C TYR A 349 3.40 13.46 2.25
N ASN A 350 2.50 14.45 2.28
CA ASN A 350 1.08 14.30 2.64
C ASN A 350 0.83 13.60 4.01
N ASN A 351 1.84 13.50 4.89
CA ASN A 351 1.66 12.86 6.19
C ASN A 351 0.99 13.83 7.18
N LYS A 352 0.06 13.32 8.00
CA LYS A 352 -0.87 14.12 8.79
C LYS A 352 -0.81 13.76 10.27
N ALA A 353 -0.56 14.75 11.13
CA ALA A 353 -0.69 14.64 12.58
C ALA A 353 -1.85 15.51 13.08
N GLY A 354 -2.75 14.97 13.92
CA GLY A 354 -3.79 15.77 14.57
C GLY A 354 -3.27 16.76 15.62
N GLY A 355 -2.00 16.65 16.00
CA GLY A 355 -1.28 17.58 16.89
C GLY A 355 -0.01 18.13 16.23
N ASN A 356 1.16 17.57 16.53
CA ASN A 356 2.45 18.17 16.14
C ASN A 356 3.31 17.24 15.27
N GLY A 357 4.02 17.79 14.29
CA GLY A 357 4.95 17.04 13.44
C GLY A 357 4.23 16.19 12.39
N GLY A 358 3.90 16.77 11.24
CA GLY A 358 3.23 16.05 10.14
C GLY A 358 4.16 15.02 9.50
N ALA A 359 5.32 15.46 8.99
CA ALA A 359 6.37 14.53 8.54
C ALA A 359 7.14 13.97 9.75
N LEU A 360 7.64 14.85 10.62
CA LEU A 360 8.45 14.49 11.78
C LEU A 360 7.98 15.20 13.05
N TYR A 361 7.71 14.41 14.09
CA TYR A 361 7.79 14.87 15.48
C TYR A 361 9.07 14.33 16.10
N SER A 362 9.96 15.22 16.56
CA SER A 362 11.26 14.84 17.12
C SER A 362 11.42 15.26 18.58
N GLU A 363 11.68 14.25 19.41
CA GLU A 363 12.35 14.37 20.70
C GLU A 363 13.77 13.75 20.64
N ALA A 364 14.30 13.41 19.46
CA ALA A 364 15.57 12.72 19.20
C ALA A 364 16.77 13.21 20.03
N ARG A 365 17.83 12.38 20.16
CA ARG A 365 19.14 12.88 20.63
C ARG A 365 19.79 13.65 19.49
N GLU A 366 19.81 13.03 18.32
CA GLU A 366 20.25 13.63 17.07
C GLU A 366 19.29 13.18 15.95
N ALA A 367 18.96 14.08 15.02
CA ALA A 367 18.19 13.73 13.83
C ALA A 367 18.80 14.46 12.63
N THR A 368 19.45 13.70 11.74
CA THR A 368 20.15 14.23 10.58
C THR A 368 19.42 13.89 9.30
N PHE A 369 19.07 14.92 8.53
CA PHE A 369 18.38 14.86 7.25
C PHE A 369 19.33 15.39 6.16
N THR A 370 19.64 14.58 5.15
CA THR A 370 20.58 14.93 4.07
C THR A 370 19.98 14.63 2.70
N HIS A 371 19.78 15.63 1.84
CA HIS A 371 19.05 15.47 0.58
C HIS A 371 17.65 14.84 0.78
N VAL A 372 16.84 15.42 1.66
CA VAL A 372 15.47 14.96 1.93
C VAL A 372 14.46 15.98 1.43
N THR A 373 13.34 15.51 0.87
CA THR A 373 12.18 16.35 0.49
C THR A 373 11.01 16.12 1.46
N LEU A 374 10.62 17.14 2.20
CA LEU A 374 9.48 17.15 3.14
C LEU A 374 8.36 18.04 2.59
N ALA A 375 7.43 17.47 1.82
CA ALA A 375 6.44 18.23 1.05
C ALA A 375 4.99 18.03 1.53
N TYR A 376 4.18 19.09 1.60
CA TYR A 376 2.72 19.01 1.80
C TYR A 376 2.24 18.26 3.07
N ASN A 377 3.11 18.09 4.07
CA ASN A 377 2.76 17.44 5.33
C ASN A 377 1.95 18.38 6.24
N ALA A 378 1.04 17.84 7.07
CA ALA A 378 0.06 18.63 7.82
C ALA A 378 0.07 18.34 9.34
N ALA A 379 0.06 19.39 10.15
CA ALA A 379 -0.09 19.34 11.61
C ALA A 379 -0.72 20.64 12.15
N LEU A 380 -1.08 20.68 13.44
CA LEU A 380 -1.36 21.95 14.13
C LEU A 380 -0.09 22.80 14.28
N ASN A 381 1.06 22.15 14.53
CA ASN A 381 2.37 22.81 14.59
C ASN A 381 3.44 21.95 13.92
N GLY A 382 4.22 22.53 13.02
CA GLY A 382 5.31 21.85 12.32
C GLY A 382 4.76 20.75 11.40
N GLY A 383 4.06 21.14 10.34
CA GLY A 383 3.59 20.22 9.30
C GLY A 383 4.76 19.44 8.71
N GLY A 384 5.85 20.11 8.35
CA GLY A 384 7.10 19.43 7.98
C GLY A 384 7.76 18.83 9.22
N ILE A 385 8.44 19.69 9.99
CA ILE A 385 9.17 19.30 11.20
C ILE A 385 8.62 20.02 12.43
N TYR A 386 8.36 19.25 13.49
CA TYR A 386 8.25 19.76 14.85
C TYR A 386 9.37 19.19 15.73
N SER A 387 10.21 20.06 16.28
CA SER A 387 11.22 19.70 17.29
C SER A 387 10.82 20.16 18.69
N ARG A 388 11.05 19.32 19.70
CA ARG A 388 11.12 19.77 21.11
C ARG A 388 12.50 20.24 21.54
N LYS A 389 13.54 19.96 20.77
CA LYS A 389 14.95 20.28 21.07
C LYS A 389 15.58 20.98 19.86
N PRO A 390 15.66 22.33 19.85
CA PRO A 390 16.25 23.06 18.72
C PRO A 390 17.66 22.59 18.35
N ASP A 391 18.42 22.10 19.32
CA ASP A 391 19.80 21.62 19.24
C ASP A 391 19.95 20.16 18.79
N ALA A 392 18.85 19.43 18.50
CA ALA A 392 18.90 18.03 18.10
C ALA A 392 18.75 17.76 16.59
N ILE A 393 18.21 18.69 15.78
CA ILE A 393 17.93 18.44 14.35
C ILE A 393 18.96 19.14 13.45
N THR A 394 19.61 18.38 12.59
CA THR A 394 20.50 18.88 11.53
C THR A 394 19.88 18.61 10.17
N LEU A 395 19.64 19.65 9.37
CA LEU A 395 19.32 19.50 7.95
C LEU A 395 20.50 19.93 7.08
N ARG A 396 20.74 19.14 6.03
CA ARG A 396 21.75 19.34 4.99
C ARG A 396 21.08 19.16 3.63
N ASN A 397 21.27 20.11 2.72
CA ASN A 397 20.84 20.01 1.31
C ASN A 397 19.39 19.54 1.13
N SER A 398 18.50 19.85 2.08
CA SER A 398 17.13 19.33 2.17
C SER A 398 16.10 20.42 1.94
N LEU A 399 14.92 20.01 1.50
CA LEU A 399 13.83 20.86 1.05
C LEU A 399 12.59 20.60 1.92
N ILE A 400 12.00 21.65 2.49
CA ILE A 400 10.71 21.59 3.19
C ILE A 400 9.76 22.62 2.55
N ALA A 401 8.58 22.19 2.14
CA ALA A 401 7.63 23.07 1.45
C ALA A 401 6.16 22.64 1.56
N GLY A 402 5.27 23.64 1.47
CA GLY A 402 3.82 23.42 1.35
C GLY A 402 3.16 22.85 2.60
N SER A 403 3.83 22.84 3.75
CA SER A 403 3.32 22.17 4.94
C SER A 403 2.31 23.00 5.73
N THR A 404 1.18 22.37 6.07
CA THR A 404 0.15 23.00 6.92
C THR A 404 0.56 22.94 8.39
N GLY A 405 0.50 24.07 9.10
CA GLY A 405 1.05 24.22 10.45
C GLY A 405 2.50 24.70 10.49
N GLY A 406 3.06 25.10 9.34
CA GLY A 406 4.42 25.60 9.16
C GLY A 406 5.40 24.51 8.75
N ASP A 407 6.39 24.85 7.93
CA ASP A 407 7.39 23.91 7.42
C ASP A 407 8.33 23.43 8.54
N CYS A 408 8.77 24.34 9.42
CA CYS A 408 9.64 23.99 10.56
C CYS A 408 9.28 24.76 11.84
N VAL A 409 9.04 24.02 12.92
CA VAL A 409 8.76 24.53 14.27
C VAL A 409 9.71 23.89 15.28
N GLY A 410 10.18 24.69 16.25
CA GLY A 410 11.06 24.22 17.32
C GLY A 410 12.56 24.48 17.11
N GLY A 411 12.98 24.86 15.90
CA GLY A 411 14.36 25.24 15.59
C GLY A 411 15.26 24.07 15.17
N LEU A 412 16.43 24.42 14.62
CA LEU A 412 17.41 23.51 14.03
C LEU A 412 18.81 23.81 14.57
N ALA A 413 19.62 22.77 14.75
CA ALA A 413 21.00 22.79 15.23
C ALA A 413 21.98 23.09 14.09
N GLY A 414 21.74 22.45 12.95
CA GLY A 414 22.48 22.65 11.70
C GLY A 414 21.51 22.95 10.55
N ASN A 415 21.85 23.95 9.74
CA ASN A 415 21.05 24.37 8.60
C ASN A 415 21.98 24.74 7.42
N SER A 416 22.49 23.73 6.73
CA SER A 416 23.43 23.87 5.60
C SER A 416 22.76 23.53 4.27
N GLY A 417 22.83 24.43 3.28
CA GLY A 417 22.33 24.16 1.93
C GLY A 417 20.81 23.93 1.80
N ASN A 418 19.99 24.20 2.83
CA ASN A 418 18.57 23.85 2.82
C ASN A 418 17.66 24.94 2.23
N TRP A 419 16.51 24.48 1.74
CA TRP A 419 15.36 25.27 1.32
C TRP A 419 14.19 25.03 2.30
N ILE A 420 13.65 26.08 2.92
CA ILE A 420 12.43 25.99 3.74
C ILE A 420 11.48 27.08 3.25
N ALA A 421 10.37 26.69 2.63
CA ALA A 421 9.57 27.58 1.78
C ALA A 421 8.98 28.77 2.55
N ASP A 422 8.44 28.55 3.75
CA ASP A 422 7.89 29.59 4.63
C ASP A 422 8.96 30.46 5.33
N GLY A 423 10.25 30.12 5.21
CA GLY A 423 11.37 30.83 5.82
C GLY A 423 11.56 30.61 7.33
N ASN A 424 10.73 29.77 7.98
CA ASN A 424 10.90 29.41 9.38
C ASN A 424 12.17 28.58 9.60
N CYS A 425 12.66 28.56 10.85
CA CYS A 425 13.95 27.96 11.21
C CYS A 425 15.19 28.53 10.47
N LYS A 426 15.05 29.70 9.80
CA LYS A 426 16.13 30.50 9.20
C LYS A 426 16.96 29.72 8.16
N PRO A 427 16.35 29.26 7.05
CA PRO A 427 17.05 28.57 5.99
C PRO A 427 18.01 29.49 5.24
N ARG A 428 18.86 28.88 4.39
CA ARG A 428 19.65 29.62 3.40
C ARG A 428 18.78 30.13 2.26
N TYR A 429 17.75 29.38 1.88
CA TYR A 429 16.82 29.70 0.80
C TYR A 429 15.35 29.51 1.23
N SER A 430 14.45 30.33 0.71
CA SER A 430 13.01 30.30 0.99
C SER A 430 12.18 30.83 -0.19
N GLY A 431 10.86 30.71 -0.11
CA GLY A 431 9.94 30.88 -1.24
C GLY A 431 9.51 29.53 -1.84
N ASP A 432 8.70 29.56 -2.91
CA ASP A 432 8.27 28.34 -3.60
C ASP A 432 9.47 27.67 -4.31
N PRO A 433 9.83 26.41 -3.97
CA PRO A 433 10.89 25.68 -4.66
C PRO A 433 10.46 25.10 -6.01
N GLN A 434 9.21 25.31 -6.45
CA GLN A 434 8.71 24.89 -7.75
C GLN A 434 8.80 23.37 -7.99
N LEU A 435 8.15 22.61 -7.12
CA LEU A 435 7.99 21.16 -7.30
C LEU A 435 7.06 20.86 -8.50
N ASN A 436 7.36 19.78 -9.21
CA ASN A 436 6.43 19.11 -10.12
C ASN A 436 5.45 18.20 -9.34
N PRO A 437 4.43 17.63 -9.99
CA PRO A 437 3.71 16.48 -9.44
C PRO A 437 4.66 15.37 -9.00
N VAL A 438 4.20 14.53 -8.07
CA VAL A 438 4.96 13.39 -7.56
C VAL A 438 5.24 12.38 -8.69
N ALA A 439 6.37 11.69 -8.63
CA ALA A 439 6.77 10.68 -9.62
C ALA A 439 7.54 9.53 -8.98
N GLY A 440 7.69 8.42 -9.72
CA GLY A 440 8.55 7.29 -9.34
C GLY A 440 7.99 6.36 -8.25
N LYS A 441 8.70 5.25 -8.03
CA LYS A 441 8.43 4.21 -7.04
C LYS A 441 9.79 3.78 -6.44
N PRO A 442 10.12 4.10 -5.18
CA PRO A 442 9.40 4.94 -4.22
C PRO A 442 9.24 6.40 -4.70
N ALA A 443 8.12 7.00 -4.32
CA ALA A 443 7.69 8.31 -4.79
C ALA A 443 8.62 9.47 -4.35
N TYR A 444 8.85 10.43 -5.26
CA TYR A 444 9.65 11.64 -5.04
C TYR A 444 9.05 12.86 -5.77
N PHE A 445 9.57 14.07 -5.51
CA PHE A 445 9.18 15.28 -6.24
C PHE A 445 10.30 15.74 -7.19
N PRO A 446 10.10 15.68 -8.52
CA PRO A 446 10.99 16.33 -9.47
C PRO A 446 10.98 17.86 -9.30
N LEU A 447 12.11 18.51 -9.58
CA LEU A 447 12.19 19.97 -9.64
C LEU A 447 11.75 20.48 -11.02
N ARG A 448 11.05 21.62 -11.08
CA ARG A 448 10.84 22.34 -12.36
C ARG A 448 12.16 22.92 -12.86
N ARG A 449 12.29 23.05 -14.18
CA ARG A 449 13.49 23.60 -14.85
C ARG A 449 13.93 24.99 -14.35
N GLU A 450 12.99 25.82 -13.92
CA GLU A 450 13.23 27.17 -13.39
C GLU A 450 13.45 27.18 -11.86
N SER A 451 13.48 26.00 -11.22
CA SER A 451 13.63 25.89 -9.76
C SER A 451 14.99 26.38 -9.31
N LEU A 452 14.97 27.31 -8.37
CA LEU A 452 16.16 27.83 -7.71
C LEU A 452 16.78 26.84 -6.69
N ALA A 453 16.21 25.64 -6.52
CA ALA A 453 16.82 24.54 -5.78
C ALA A 453 17.90 23.80 -6.61
N ILE A 454 17.89 23.97 -7.94
CA ILE A 454 18.83 23.32 -8.87
C ILE A 454 20.23 23.96 -8.78
N ASN A 455 21.29 23.15 -8.71
CA ASN A 455 22.69 23.56 -8.54
C ASN A 455 22.94 24.49 -7.33
N ARG A 456 22.27 24.24 -6.18
CA ARG A 456 22.30 25.15 -5.01
C ARG A 456 22.53 24.52 -3.65
N ALA A 457 22.75 23.21 -3.59
CA ALA A 457 23.14 22.53 -2.37
C ALA A 457 24.52 23.01 -1.85
N ASP A 458 24.91 22.53 -0.68
CA ASP A 458 26.24 22.72 -0.12
C ASP A 458 27.15 21.56 -0.57
N PRO A 459 28.22 21.80 -1.36
CA PRO A 459 29.14 20.77 -1.86
C PRO A 459 29.75 19.88 -0.77
N ALA A 460 29.84 20.38 0.47
CA ALA A 460 30.38 19.60 1.59
C ALA A 460 29.46 18.44 2.02
N TYR A 461 28.22 18.40 1.54
CA TYR A 461 27.21 17.40 1.92
C TYR A 461 26.47 16.78 0.73
N CYS A 462 26.95 16.95 -0.51
CA CYS A 462 26.44 16.20 -1.66
C CYS A 462 26.60 14.69 -1.42
N LEU A 463 25.53 13.92 -1.67
CA LEU A 463 25.58 12.47 -1.73
C LEU A 463 25.94 12.01 -3.16
N ASP A 464 26.41 10.77 -3.32
CA ASP A 464 26.86 10.24 -4.62
C ASP A 464 25.73 10.14 -5.67
N SER A 465 24.47 10.01 -5.23
CA SER A 465 23.28 9.95 -6.08
C SER A 465 22.04 10.62 -5.45
N ASP A 466 20.97 10.73 -6.22
CA ASP A 466 19.60 11.07 -5.77
C ASP A 466 18.80 9.83 -5.34
N GLN A 467 17.54 10.03 -4.93
CA GLN A 467 16.60 8.97 -4.52
C GLN A 467 16.39 7.87 -5.57
N GLN A 468 16.63 8.14 -6.85
CA GLN A 468 16.46 7.18 -7.95
C GLN A 468 17.79 6.54 -8.38
N GLY A 469 18.90 6.87 -7.72
CA GLY A 469 20.24 6.48 -8.15
C GLY A 469 20.84 7.34 -9.27
N THR A 470 20.25 8.50 -9.60
CA THR A 470 20.85 9.46 -10.54
C THR A 470 22.13 10.04 -9.91
N PRO A 471 23.32 9.90 -10.52
CA PRO A 471 24.56 10.36 -9.91
C PRO A 471 24.56 11.89 -9.69
N ARG A 472 25.16 12.39 -8.61
CA ARG A 472 25.31 13.85 -8.39
C ARG A 472 26.77 14.32 -8.59
N PRO A 473 26.99 15.56 -9.06
CA PRO A 473 26.01 16.45 -9.67
C PRO A 473 25.71 16.07 -11.13
N GLN A 474 24.52 16.42 -11.63
CA GLN A 474 24.22 16.40 -13.07
C GLN A 474 24.39 17.77 -13.75
N GLY A 475 24.50 18.85 -12.97
CA GLY A 475 24.80 20.20 -13.45
C GLY A 475 26.13 20.74 -12.94
N GLU A 476 26.18 22.04 -12.59
CA GLU A 476 27.35 22.70 -11.99
C GLU A 476 27.61 22.26 -10.53
N ASP A 477 26.56 21.90 -9.79
CA ASP A 477 26.58 21.52 -8.37
C ASP A 477 25.39 20.60 -8.06
N CYS A 478 25.31 20.00 -6.87
CA CYS A 478 24.17 19.13 -6.55
C CYS A 478 22.89 19.92 -6.20
N ASP A 479 21.74 19.27 -6.33
CA ASP A 479 20.43 19.87 -6.09
C ASP A 479 19.97 19.77 -4.64
N ILE A 480 19.18 20.75 -4.19
CA ILE A 480 18.55 20.73 -2.86
C ILE A 480 17.31 19.82 -2.89
N GLY A 481 17.29 18.82 -2.01
CA GLY A 481 16.22 17.83 -1.88
C GLY A 481 16.62 16.43 -2.35
N ALA A 482 15.64 15.53 -2.36
CA ALA A 482 15.84 14.11 -2.66
C ALA A 482 16.09 13.80 -4.14
N PHE A 483 15.79 14.74 -5.04
CA PHE A 483 15.93 14.63 -6.50
C PHE A 483 17.21 15.34 -6.99
N GLU A 484 17.73 14.93 -8.14
CA GLU A 484 18.77 15.62 -8.92
C GLU A 484 18.28 15.87 -10.34
N ALA A 485 18.20 17.14 -10.75
CA ALA A 485 17.79 17.53 -12.09
C ALA A 485 18.91 17.28 -13.11
N VAL A 486 18.63 16.44 -14.10
CA VAL A 486 19.51 16.25 -15.25
C VAL A 486 19.55 17.50 -16.13
N ASP A 487 20.74 18.05 -16.36
CA ASP A 487 20.91 19.28 -17.17
C ASP A 487 20.97 18.94 -18.68
N TRP A 488 19.96 19.39 -19.43
CA TRP A 488 19.71 18.94 -20.81
C TRP A 488 20.55 19.68 -21.87
N ILE A 489 21.88 19.78 -21.66
CA ILE A 489 22.78 20.49 -22.58
C ILE A 489 23.71 19.49 -23.30
N GLU A 490 23.73 19.58 -24.64
CA GLU A 490 24.49 18.76 -25.61
C GLU A 490 23.97 17.37 -26.05
N ARG A 491 22.65 17.23 -26.32
CA ARG A 491 22.17 16.26 -27.36
C ARG A 491 21.12 16.79 -28.33
N GLU A 492 21.14 18.09 -28.65
CA GLU A 492 20.28 18.65 -29.71
C GLU A 492 21.03 19.55 -30.70
N TYR A 493 21.81 18.93 -31.58
CA TYR A 493 22.07 19.47 -32.92
C TYR A 493 21.90 18.33 -33.95
N ILE A 494 21.10 18.61 -34.99
CA ILE A 494 20.67 17.68 -36.06
C ILE A 494 19.55 16.68 -35.65
N ASN A 495 18.35 17.20 -35.36
CA ASN A 495 17.18 17.02 -36.25
C ASN A 495 16.05 18.00 -35.86
N PRO A 496 15.28 18.59 -36.79
CA PRO A 496 14.22 19.52 -36.42
C PRO A 496 12.97 18.77 -35.91
N LEU A 497 12.34 19.33 -34.87
CA LEU A 497 11.05 18.92 -34.28
C LEU A 497 11.04 17.56 -33.55
N ARG A 498 11.31 17.59 -32.24
CA ARG A 498 10.53 16.82 -31.26
C ARG A 498 10.01 17.72 -30.15
N ALA A 499 8.72 17.61 -29.88
CA ALA A 499 8.04 18.17 -28.72
C ALA A 499 8.46 17.34 -27.46
N PRO A 500 7.98 17.62 -26.22
CA PRO A 500 8.33 16.79 -25.07
C PRO A 500 8.07 15.32 -25.35
N VAL A 501 8.89 14.43 -24.77
CA VAL A 501 8.66 12.99 -24.85
C VAL A 501 7.44 12.68 -24.00
N ILE A 502 6.29 12.71 -24.65
CA ILE A 502 5.05 12.13 -24.18
C ILE A 502 5.36 10.64 -23.94
N SER A 503 5.07 10.11 -22.75
CA SER A 503 4.89 8.66 -22.62
C SER A 503 3.83 8.28 -23.65
N PRO A 504 4.04 7.25 -24.49
CA PRO A 504 3.14 6.98 -25.61
C PRO A 504 1.78 6.58 -25.06
N ASP A 505 0.79 7.47 -25.22
CA ASP A 505 -0.58 7.28 -24.76
C ASP A 505 -1.06 5.85 -25.04
N ILE A 506 -1.57 5.18 -24.00
CA ILE A 506 -2.15 3.86 -24.15
C ILE A 506 -3.53 4.03 -24.78
N ILE A 507 -3.60 3.87 -26.10
CA ILE A 507 -4.83 4.05 -26.88
C ILE A 507 -5.72 2.81 -26.71
N VAL A 508 -6.91 3.00 -26.14
CA VAL A 508 -7.97 1.99 -26.12
C VAL A 508 -8.66 1.99 -27.48
N ASP A 509 -8.66 0.84 -28.16
CA ASP A 509 -9.20 0.64 -29.50
C ASP A 509 -9.69 -0.82 -29.73
N GLU A 510 -9.90 -1.25 -30.98
CA GLU A 510 -10.28 -2.65 -31.30
C GLU A 510 -9.19 -3.69 -30.95
N THR A 511 -7.97 -3.25 -30.64
CA THR A 511 -6.79 -4.10 -30.40
C THR A 511 -6.26 -4.02 -28.97
N CYS A 512 -6.48 -2.92 -28.26
CA CYS A 512 -6.14 -2.69 -26.85
C CYS A 512 -7.41 -2.44 -26.04
N SER A 513 -7.79 -3.37 -25.16
CA SER A 513 -8.98 -3.22 -24.31
C SER A 513 -8.72 -2.28 -23.13
N LEU A 514 -9.75 -1.67 -22.55
CA LEU A 514 -9.61 -0.85 -21.35
C LEU A 514 -9.00 -1.62 -20.16
N ALA A 515 -9.33 -2.91 -20.03
CA ALA A 515 -8.76 -3.77 -18.98
C ALA A 515 -7.27 -4.05 -19.22
N ASP A 516 -6.88 -4.32 -20.46
CA ASP A 516 -5.47 -4.48 -20.83
C ASP A 516 -4.71 -3.16 -20.66
N ALA A 517 -5.31 -2.02 -21.04
CA ALA A 517 -4.71 -0.69 -20.90
C ALA A 517 -4.42 -0.34 -19.43
N ILE A 518 -5.38 -0.57 -18.54
CA ILE A 518 -5.19 -0.38 -17.09
C ILE A 518 -4.11 -1.34 -16.54
N THR A 519 -4.06 -2.59 -17.03
CA THR A 519 -3.01 -3.53 -16.61
C THR A 519 -1.64 -3.10 -17.12
N SER A 520 -1.57 -2.57 -18.35
CA SER A 520 -0.35 -2.05 -18.98
C SER A 520 0.20 -0.83 -18.25
N ALA A 521 -0.67 0.09 -17.85
CA ALA A 521 -0.31 1.24 -17.04
C ALA A 521 0.19 0.82 -15.64
N ASN A 522 -0.61 0.05 -14.90
CA ASN A 522 -0.25 -0.41 -13.55
C ASN A 522 1.12 -1.12 -13.45
N ARG A 523 1.60 -1.71 -14.54
CA ARG A 523 2.83 -2.52 -14.60
C ARG A 523 3.98 -1.92 -15.40
N ASP A 524 3.77 -0.81 -16.11
CA ASP A 524 4.74 -0.29 -17.08
C ASP A 524 5.10 -1.35 -18.17
N GLU A 525 4.15 -2.22 -18.56
CA GLU A 525 4.37 -3.39 -19.45
C GLU A 525 3.37 -3.45 -20.62
N ALA A 526 3.79 -3.94 -21.79
CA ALA A 526 2.91 -4.07 -22.96
C ALA A 526 2.03 -5.34 -22.87
N ILE A 527 0.72 -5.18 -22.74
CA ILE A 527 -0.26 -6.25 -22.47
C ILE A 527 -1.42 -6.14 -23.47
N GLY A 528 -1.94 -7.29 -23.95
CA GLY A 528 -3.22 -7.32 -24.66
C GLY A 528 -3.36 -6.39 -25.87
N GLY A 529 -2.28 -6.15 -26.62
CA GLY A 529 -2.26 -5.25 -27.78
C GLY A 529 -1.92 -3.78 -27.44
N CYS A 530 -2.01 -3.40 -26.17
CA CYS A 530 -1.62 -2.09 -25.64
C CYS A 530 -0.10 -1.88 -25.66
N THR A 531 0.31 -0.62 -25.74
CA THR A 531 1.68 -0.19 -25.47
C THR A 531 2.03 -0.36 -23.99
N ALA A 532 3.32 -0.48 -23.67
CA ALA A 532 3.79 -0.36 -22.30
C ALA A 532 3.60 1.09 -21.83
N GLY A 533 3.23 1.26 -20.56
CA GLY A 533 3.31 2.54 -19.87
C GLY A 533 4.75 2.99 -19.59
N GLU A 534 4.89 4.21 -19.07
CA GLU A 534 6.14 4.73 -18.49
C GLU A 534 5.84 5.78 -17.41
N GLY A 535 5.67 5.32 -16.17
CA GLY A 535 5.61 6.14 -14.96
C GLY A 535 4.19 6.57 -14.57
N ALA A 536 3.78 7.75 -15.03
CA ALA A 536 2.41 8.25 -14.87
C ALA A 536 1.72 8.17 -16.23
N ASP A 537 0.75 7.27 -16.36
CA ASP A 537 0.27 6.85 -17.66
C ASP A 537 -0.99 7.59 -18.09
N THR A 538 -1.02 7.97 -19.37
CA THR A 538 -2.24 8.49 -20.01
C THR A 538 -2.87 7.41 -20.87
N ILE A 539 -4.07 6.97 -20.48
CA ILE A 539 -4.94 6.11 -21.29
C ILE A 539 -5.87 7.03 -22.09
N ARG A 540 -5.93 6.87 -23.41
CA ARG A 540 -6.79 7.65 -24.31
C ARG A 540 -7.84 6.77 -24.98
N LEU A 541 -9.09 7.21 -25.00
CA LEU A 541 -10.16 6.51 -25.73
C LEU A 541 -10.20 6.96 -27.20
N SER A 542 -10.19 6.00 -28.12
CA SER A 542 -10.34 6.26 -29.57
C SER A 542 -11.79 6.17 -30.08
N GLY A 543 -12.73 5.84 -29.20
CA GLY A 543 -14.14 5.60 -29.54
C GLY A 543 -14.98 5.33 -28.29
N ASP A 544 -16.29 5.10 -28.48
CA ASP A 544 -17.20 4.70 -27.41
C ASP A 544 -17.10 3.18 -27.16
N PHE A 545 -16.96 2.77 -25.89
CA PHE A 545 -16.81 1.35 -25.52
C PHE A 545 -17.84 0.90 -24.50
N LYS A 546 -18.49 -0.23 -24.79
CA LYS A 546 -19.29 -0.94 -23.78
C LYS A 546 -18.40 -1.97 -23.07
N ILE A 547 -18.21 -1.76 -21.78
CA ILE A 547 -17.47 -2.65 -20.90
C ILE A 547 -18.42 -3.76 -20.43
N GLY A 548 -18.00 -5.02 -20.56
CA GLY A 548 -18.81 -6.21 -20.24
C GLY A 548 -18.43 -6.90 -18.94
N ASP A 549 -17.19 -6.69 -18.48
CA ASP A 549 -16.55 -7.31 -17.33
C ASP A 549 -15.90 -6.23 -16.45
N SER A 550 -15.66 -6.52 -15.18
CA SER A 550 -14.98 -5.58 -14.27
C SER A 550 -13.56 -5.24 -14.73
N THR A 551 -13.14 -3.99 -14.58
CA THR A 551 -11.74 -3.59 -14.81
C THR A 551 -10.81 -4.19 -13.73
N PRO A 552 -9.49 -4.29 -14.00
CA PRO A 552 -8.50 -4.52 -12.96
C PRO A 552 -8.48 -3.36 -11.97
N ASP A 553 -8.06 -3.65 -10.73
CA ASP A 553 -7.89 -2.62 -9.71
C ASP A 553 -6.75 -1.65 -10.10
N ILE A 554 -6.97 -0.36 -9.95
CA ILE A 554 -6.01 0.72 -10.24
C ILE A 554 -5.18 0.98 -8.98
N THR A 555 -3.87 0.72 -9.08
CA THR A 555 -2.90 0.75 -7.97
C THR A 555 -1.71 1.68 -8.25
N SER A 556 -1.80 2.48 -9.33
CA SER A 556 -0.76 3.40 -9.81
C SER A 556 -1.36 4.78 -10.08
N GLU A 557 -0.59 5.71 -10.66
CA GLU A 557 -1.09 7.00 -11.13
C GLU A 557 -1.49 6.90 -12.60
N ILE A 558 -2.79 6.98 -12.87
CA ILE A 558 -3.38 6.86 -14.21
C ILE A 558 -4.23 8.10 -14.51
N VAL A 559 -4.03 8.67 -15.69
CA VAL A 559 -4.91 9.67 -16.31
C VAL A 559 -5.71 8.98 -17.40
N ILE A 560 -7.04 9.05 -17.35
CA ILE A 560 -7.93 8.63 -18.43
C ILE A 560 -8.45 9.88 -19.14
N GLU A 561 -7.99 10.08 -20.38
CA GLU A 561 -8.49 11.10 -21.29
C GLU A 561 -9.59 10.47 -22.14
N GLY A 562 -10.84 10.83 -21.85
CA GLY A 562 -12.00 10.36 -22.58
C GLY A 562 -12.13 10.95 -23.98
N ASP A 563 -11.51 12.10 -24.24
CA ASP A 563 -11.59 12.84 -25.51
C ASP A 563 -13.05 13.03 -26.02
N SER A 564 -13.99 13.19 -25.09
CA SER A 564 -15.46 13.28 -25.29
C SER A 564 -16.18 11.99 -25.69
N HIS A 565 -15.54 10.83 -25.55
CA HIS A 565 -16.17 9.51 -25.75
C HIS A 565 -16.95 9.03 -24.52
N SER A 566 -17.61 7.90 -24.69
CA SER A 566 -18.47 7.25 -23.70
C SER A 566 -17.98 5.86 -23.30
N LEU A 567 -17.95 5.55 -22.01
CA LEU A 567 -17.90 4.17 -21.52
C LEU A 567 -19.26 3.76 -20.95
N THR A 568 -19.73 2.58 -21.30
CA THR A 568 -20.98 2.01 -20.75
C THR A 568 -20.68 0.79 -19.89
N ASN A 569 -21.34 0.66 -18.73
CA ASN A 569 -21.21 -0.45 -17.79
C ASN A 569 -19.78 -0.69 -17.24
N VAL A 570 -19.01 0.38 -17.04
CA VAL A 570 -17.69 0.31 -16.39
C VAL A 570 -17.82 0.55 -14.88
N GLN A 571 -17.03 -0.18 -14.09
CA GLN A 571 -16.72 0.15 -12.70
C GLN A 571 -15.20 0.24 -12.59
N PHE A 572 -14.69 1.40 -12.17
CA PHE A 572 -13.29 1.62 -11.83
C PHE A 572 -13.07 1.33 -10.35
N VAL A 573 -12.20 0.38 -10.04
CA VAL A 573 -11.84 0.03 -8.66
C VAL A 573 -10.48 0.65 -8.39
N VAL A 574 -10.39 1.69 -7.57
CA VAL A 574 -9.12 2.36 -7.23
C VAL A 574 -8.76 2.04 -5.79
N LYS A 575 -7.62 1.38 -5.60
CA LYS A 575 -7.11 0.99 -4.29
C LYS A 575 -5.65 1.41 -4.20
N TYR A 576 -5.34 2.33 -3.29
CA TYR A 576 -3.99 2.91 -3.11
C TYR A 576 -3.43 3.72 -4.31
N GLY A 577 -4.11 3.73 -5.46
CA GLY A 577 -3.74 4.49 -6.65
C GLY A 577 -4.33 5.91 -6.72
N ASN A 578 -3.87 6.65 -7.73
CA ASN A 578 -4.37 7.97 -8.11
C ASN A 578 -5.04 7.86 -9.49
N LEU A 579 -6.34 8.10 -9.58
CA LEU A 579 -7.04 8.17 -10.86
C LEU A 579 -7.45 9.60 -11.17
N THR A 580 -7.02 10.13 -12.31
CA THR A 580 -7.60 11.34 -12.91
C THR A 580 -8.43 10.93 -14.13
N VAL A 581 -9.65 11.42 -14.26
CA VAL A 581 -10.50 11.21 -15.45
C VAL A 581 -10.91 12.57 -15.99
N ASN A 582 -10.75 12.74 -17.30
CA ASN A 582 -10.98 13.98 -18.02
C ASN A 582 -11.92 13.74 -19.22
N ASN A 583 -12.88 14.65 -19.45
CA ASN A 583 -13.65 14.74 -20.69
C ASN A 583 -14.35 13.42 -21.10
N LEU A 584 -15.06 12.76 -20.18
CA LEU A 584 -15.59 11.41 -20.37
C LEU A 584 -17.07 11.32 -19.98
N THR A 585 -17.85 10.63 -20.81
CA THR A 585 -19.20 10.18 -20.46
C THR A 585 -19.15 8.75 -19.92
N LEU A 586 -19.85 8.51 -18.82
CA LEU A 586 -19.92 7.24 -18.11
C LEU A 586 -21.40 6.93 -17.89
N THR A 587 -21.88 5.80 -18.43
CA THR A 587 -23.30 5.44 -18.34
C THR A 587 -23.48 4.00 -17.85
N GLY A 588 -24.35 3.79 -16.87
CA GLY A 588 -24.53 2.50 -16.22
C GLY A 588 -23.40 2.17 -15.26
N GLY A 589 -23.20 0.87 -15.02
CA GLY A 589 -22.38 0.36 -13.92
C GLY A 589 -23.29 -0.27 -12.88
N ALA A 590 -23.43 -1.60 -12.95
CA ALA A 590 -24.38 -2.37 -12.15
C ALA A 590 -23.69 -3.61 -11.58
N THR A 591 -23.54 -3.67 -10.26
CA THR A 591 -22.76 -4.68 -9.51
C THR A 591 -23.45 -6.04 -9.42
N SER A 592 -23.81 -6.65 -10.56
CA SER A 592 -24.43 -7.98 -10.64
C SER A 592 -23.41 -9.14 -10.58
N TYR A 593 -22.11 -8.84 -10.50
CA TYR A 593 -21.02 -9.84 -10.64
C TYR A 593 -19.81 -9.68 -9.69
N ARG A 594 -19.86 -8.82 -8.66
CA ARG A 594 -18.82 -8.74 -7.60
C ARG A 594 -19.45 -8.80 -6.21
N THR A 595 -18.64 -9.17 -5.22
CA THR A 595 -19.03 -9.43 -3.82
C THR A 595 -19.16 -8.18 -2.95
N ASP A 596 -18.81 -7.02 -3.49
CA ASP A 596 -18.90 -5.72 -2.83
C ASP A 596 -19.98 -4.90 -3.55
N PHE A 597 -21.12 -4.69 -2.91
CA PHE A 597 -22.36 -4.18 -3.52
C PHE A 597 -22.41 -2.64 -3.73
N ASN A 598 -21.24 -1.99 -3.68
CA ASN A 598 -21.09 -0.54 -3.54
C ASN A 598 -20.41 0.11 -4.76
N GLY A 599 -20.71 1.37 -5.03
CA GLY A 599 -19.92 2.21 -5.97
C GLY A 599 -20.11 1.86 -7.44
N GLY A 600 -21.28 2.15 -8.02
CA GLY A 600 -21.69 1.63 -9.34
C GLY A 600 -20.71 1.90 -10.50
N ALA A 601 -20.08 3.08 -10.53
CA ALA A 601 -19.07 3.46 -11.53
C ALA A 601 -17.65 3.60 -10.94
N PHE A 602 -17.52 3.94 -9.66
CA PHE A 602 -16.25 4.06 -8.95
C PHE A 602 -16.34 3.44 -7.54
N TYR A 603 -15.36 2.60 -7.21
CA TYR A 603 -15.13 2.10 -5.87
C TYR A 603 -13.73 2.53 -5.42
N LEU A 604 -13.64 3.36 -4.38
CA LEU A 604 -12.38 3.93 -3.87
C LEU A 604 -12.06 3.41 -2.46
N ARG A 605 -10.80 3.05 -2.24
CA ARG A 605 -10.30 2.69 -0.91
C ARG A 605 -8.85 3.15 -0.74
N TYR A 606 -8.60 4.04 0.23
CA TYR A 606 -7.28 4.64 0.48
C TYR A 606 -6.64 5.30 -0.76
N ALA A 607 -7.45 5.93 -1.60
CA ALA A 607 -7.10 6.35 -2.96
C ALA A 607 -7.27 7.85 -3.18
N ARG A 608 -6.87 8.33 -4.36
CA ARG A 608 -7.24 9.66 -4.85
C ARG A 608 -8.01 9.56 -6.17
N LEU A 609 -9.12 10.30 -6.26
CA LEU A 609 -9.89 10.45 -7.50
C LEU A 609 -10.01 11.92 -7.88
N GLN A 610 -9.69 12.27 -9.12
CA GLN A 610 -9.99 13.57 -9.70
C GLN A 610 -10.84 13.40 -10.97
N LEU A 611 -11.99 14.09 -11.02
CA LEU A 611 -12.94 14.04 -12.13
C LEU A 611 -13.11 15.46 -12.68
N ASN A 612 -12.69 15.68 -13.93
CA ASN A 612 -12.79 16.98 -14.61
C ASN A 612 -13.64 16.84 -15.88
N ASN A 613 -14.72 17.63 -16.01
CA ASN A 613 -15.63 17.59 -17.16
C ASN A 613 -16.17 16.17 -17.46
N ILE A 614 -16.78 15.55 -16.44
CA ILE A 614 -17.32 14.18 -16.50
C ILE A 614 -18.85 14.21 -16.52
N THR A 615 -19.47 13.37 -17.36
CA THR A 615 -20.90 13.10 -17.32
C THR A 615 -21.14 11.66 -16.86
N GLN A 616 -21.53 11.49 -15.59
CA GLN A 616 -21.84 10.20 -14.98
C GLN A 616 -23.35 10.00 -14.91
N SER A 617 -23.89 8.93 -15.50
CA SER A 617 -25.32 8.65 -15.43
C SER A 617 -25.72 7.20 -15.26
N ASP A 618 -26.94 7.00 -14.73
CA ASP A 618 -27.68 5.74 -14.72
C ASP A 618 -26.94 4.56 -14.04
N SER A 619 -26.01 4.85 -13.12
CA SER A 619 -25.30 3.82 -12.32
C SER A 619 -26.16 3.28 -11.18
N LEU A 620 -25.92 2.02 -10.82
CA LEU A 620 -26.70 1.27 -9.85
C LEU A 620 -25.78 0.51 -8.88
N ALA A 621 -25.77 0.94 -7.62
CA ALA A 621 -25.25 0.17 -6.50
C ALA A 621 -26.42 -0.50 -5.76
N LEU A 622 -26.22 -1.71 -5.22
CA LEU A 622 -27.23 -2.35 -4.38
C LEU A 622 -27.17 -1.77 -2.96
N ASP A 623 -25.97 -1.63 -2.39
CA ASP A 623 -25.76 -1.02 -1.07
C ASP A 623 -25.58 0.51 -1.22
N ASP A 624 -24.38 1.04 -0.96
CA ASP A 624 -24.08 2.47 -0.89
C ASP A 624 -23.35 3.01 -2.14
N GLY A 625 -23.57 4.30 -2.44
CA GLY A 625 -22.80 5.05 -3.45
C GLY A 625 -23.18 4.67 -4.88
N GLY A 626 -24.36 5.11 -5.35
CA GLY A 626 -24.91 4.67 -6.64
C GLY A 626 -24.00 4.89 -7.84
N ALA A 627 -23.18 5.95 -7.84
CA ALA A 627 -22.05 6.13 -8.76
C ALA A 627 -20.68 5.94 -8.10
N ILE A 628 -20.45 6.53 -6.93
CA ILE A 628 -19.16 6.53 -6.23
C ILE A 628 -19.35 6.03 -4.81
N TYR A 629 -18.59 4.99 -4.44
CA TYR A 629 -18.35 4.61 -3.05
C TYR A 629 -16.90 4.94 -2.67
N SER A 630 -16.70 5.49 -1.48
CA SER A 630 -15.39 5.94 -1.03
C SER A 630 -15.15 5.69 0.46
N TYR A 631 -14.00 5.08 0.76
CA TYR A 631 -13.48 4.90 2.11
C TYR A 631 -12.04 5.44 2.25
N ASP A 632 -11.81 6.34 3.22
CA ASP A 632 -10.53 7.01 3.57
C ASP A 632 -9.76 7.52 2.33
N SER A 633 -10.45 8.27 1.47
CA SER A 633 -9.95 8.68 0.13
C SER A 633 -10.18 10.18 -0.13
N ASP A 634 -9.36 10.76 -1.01
CA ASP A 634 -9.48 12.17 -1.41
C ASP A 634 -10.11 12.30 -2.81
N ILE A 635 -11.24 13.01 -2.91
CA ILE A 635 -12.00 13.18 -4.16
C ILE A 635 -12.07 14.66 -4.55
N VAL A 636 -11.78 14.97 -5.80
CA VAL A 636 -12.00 16.29 -6.42
C VAL A 636 -12.88 16.14 -7.66
N ILE A 637 -13.98 16.88 -7.72
CA ILE A 637 -14.94 16.89 -8.84
C ILE A 637 -15.07 18.33 -9.34
N THR A 638 -14.84 18.56 -10.63
CA THR A 638 -14.89 19.89 -11.25
C THR A 638 -15.60 19.83 -12.60
N ASP A 639 -16.43 20.83 -12.90
CA ASP A 639 -17.17 20.99 -14.18
C ASP A 639 -17.98 19.74 -14.60
N SER A 640 -18.47 18.92 -13.65
CA SER A 640 -19.01 17.59 -13.92
C SER A 640 -20.51 17.44 -13.60
N SER A 641 -21.18 16.44 -14.15
CA SER A 641 -22.60 16.15 -13.96
C SER A 641 -22.87 14.70 -13.55
N PHE A 642 -23.63 14.47 -12.48
CA PHE A 642 -24.05 13.16 -11.98
C PHE A 642 -25.56 13.04 -12.01
N SER A 643 -26.12 12.13 -12.81
CA SER A 643 -27.58 12.01 -12.95
C SER A 643 -28.17 10.60 -12.99
N ASN A 644 -29.37 10.40 -12.44
CA ASN A 644 -30.08 9.11 -12.41
C ASN A 644 -29.31 7.97 -11.70
N ASN A 645 -28.32 8.29 -10.86
CA ASN A 645 -27.58 7.27 -10.13
C ASN A 645 -28.38 6.82 -8.90
N THR A 646 -28.39 5.51 -8.64
CA THR A 646 -29.26 4.91 -7.62
C THR A 646 -28.48 3.97 -6.68
N ALA A 647 -28.72 4.12 -5.38
CA ALA A 647 -28.37 3.16 -4.34
C ALA A 647 -29.66 2.43 -3.91
N GLU A 648 -29.85 1.17 -4.32
CA GLU A 648 -31.15 0.45 -4.22
C GLU A 648 -31.57 0.09 -2.79
N GLU A 649 -30.63 -0.19 -1.89
CA GLU A 649 -30.89 -0.57 -0.49
C GLU A 649 -30.08 0.29 0.52
N GLY A 650 -29.20 1.18 0.06
CA GLY A 650 -28.32 2.01 0.90
C GLY A 650 -28.40 3.52 0.67
N ARG A 651 -27.25 4.21 0.79
CA ARG A 651 -27.11 5.66 0.98
C ARG A 651 -26.26 6.31 -0.11
N GLY A 652 -26.43 7.62 -0.31
CA GLY A 652 -25.60 8.37 -1.24
C GLY A 652 -25.90 8.00 -2.69
N GLY A 653 -27.07 8.39 -3.20
CA GLY A 653 -27.54 7.96 -4.53
C GLY A 653 -26.57 8.25 -5.68
N ALA A 654 -25.77 9.31 -5.58
CA ALA A 654 -24.57 9.47 -6.40
C ALA A 654 -23.30 9.08 -5.64
N ILE A 655 -23.06 9.64 -4.45
CA ILE A 655 -21.80 9.52 -3.71
C ILE A 655 -22.05 9.09 -2.26
N TYR A 656 -21.45 7.97 -1.87
CA TYR A 656 -21.18 7.63 -0.48
C TYR A 656 -19.74 7.96 -0.13
N PHE A 657 -19.52 8.68 0.97
CA PHE A 657 -18.22 9.17 1.39
C PHE A 657 -17.97 8.97 2.90
N ASP A 658 -17.03 8.10 3.24
CA ASP A 658 -16.61 7.83 4.63
C ASP A 658 -15.09 7.99 4.77
N GLU A 659 -14.66 8.83 5.72
CA GLU A 659 -13.27 9.31 5.92
C GLU A 659 -12.58 9.97 4.69
N GLY A 660 -11.91 11.11 4.90
CA GLY A 660 -11.09 11.79 3.86
C GLY A 660 -11.54 13.23 3.55
N SER A 661 -11.25 13.72 2.33
CA SER A 661 -11.81 14.98 1.82
C SER A 661 -12.55 14.83 0.48
N LEU A 662 -13.67 15.53 0.34
CA LEU A 662 -14.47 15.62 -0.88
C LEU A 662 -14.60 17.09 -1.27
N THR A 663 -14.09 17.46 -2.45
CA THR A 663 -14.21 18.81 -3.01
C THR A 663 -14.99 18.77 -4.31
N ILE A 664 -16.02 19.60 -4.44
CA ILE A 664 -16.89 19.70 -5.61
C ILE A 664 -16.95 21.17 -6.04
N SER A 665 -16.64 21.46 -7.30
CA SER A 665 -16.76 22.80 -7.89
C SER A 665 -17.53 22.78 -9.20
N ASP A 666 -18.39 23.78 -9.40
CA ASP A 666 -19.05 24.09 -10.68
C ASP A 666 -19.75 22.87 -11.33
N SER A 667 -20.31 21.98 -10.49
CA SER A 667 -20.82 20.67 -10.89
C SER A 667 -22.33 20.51 -10.60
N ALA A 668 -22.98 19.54 -11.25
CA ALA A 668 -24.41 19.28 -11.14
C ALA A 668 -24.73 17.85 -10.67
N PHE A 669 -25.70 17.71 -9.78
CA PHE A 669 -26.20 16.42 -9.28
C PHE A 669 -27.73 16.41 -9.44
N SER A 670 -28.26 15.56 -10.31
CA SER A 670 -29.71 15.55 -10.57
C SER A 670 -30.38 14.19 -10.65
N HIS A 671 -31.59 14.04 -10.09
CA HIS A 671 -32.35 12.77 -10.17
C HIS A 671 -31.58 11.56 -9.58
N ASN A 672 -30.64 11.79 -8.67
CA ASN A 672 -29.99 10.70 -7.95
C ASN A 672 -30.87 10.27 -6.77
N SER A 673 -30.86 8.98 -6.44
CA SER A 673 -31.73 8.42 -5.40
C SER A 673 -30.99 7.43 -4.51
N GLY A 674 -31.14 7.57 -3.19
CA GLY A 674 -30.68 6.59 -2.21
C GLY A 674 -31.78 6.30 -1.19
N VAL A 675 -31.94 5.06 -0.74
CA VAL A 675 -33.06 4.69 0.15
C VAL A 675 -32.88 5.24 1.56
N ASP A 676 -31.74 4.99 2.20
CA ASP A 676 -31.55 5.23 3.64
C ASP A 676 -31.30 6.70 3.99
N ALA A 677 -30.48 7.41 3.20
CA ALA A 677 -30.12 8.82 3.41
C ALA A 677 -29.27 9.37 2.24
N GLY A 678 -29.30 10.69 2.05
CA GLY A 678 -28.42 11.39 1.11
C GLY A 678 -28.75 11.08 -0.35
N GLY A 679 -29.83 11.66 -0.89
CA GLY A 679 -30.31 11.31 -2.23
C GLY A 679 -29.28 11.53 -3.34
N ALA A 680 -28.40 12.55 -3.21
CA ALA A 680 -27.18 12.65 -3.99
C ALA A 680 -25.93 12.25 -3.19
N ILE A 681 -25.69 12.83 -2.01
CA ILE A 681 -24.45 12.66 -1.25
C ILE A 681 -24.75 12.24 0.19
N TYR A 682 -24.07 11.19 0.64
CA TYR A 682 -23.99 10.79 2.05
C TYR A 682 -22.55 10.91 2.56
N GLY A 683 -22.35 11.60 3.70
CA GLY A 683 -21.04 11.78 4.34
C GLY A 683 -20.99 11.30 5.79
N ASP A 684 -20.05 10.42 6.13
CA ASP A 684 -19.80 9.89 7.49
C ASP A 684 -18.37 10.17 7.99
N VAL A 685 -18.15 9.92 9.28
CA VAL A 685 -16.90 9.92 10.06
C VAL A 685 -15.81 10.92 9.60
N SER A 686 -15.74 12.07 10.26
CA SER A 686 -14.64 13.04 10.14
C SER A 686 -14.39 13.59 8.72
N SER A 687 -15.36 13.45 7.82
CA SER A 687 -15.25 13.91 6.44
C SER A 687 -15.23 15.44 6.33
N ALA A 688 -14.38 15.95 5.43
CA ALA A 688 -14.34 17.36 5.05
C ALA A 688 -14.92 17.54 3.64
N ILE A 689 -16.19 17.95 3.56
CA ILE A 689 -16.92 18.14 2.31
C ILE A 689 -16.98 19.64 1.99
N ASN A 690 -16.42 20.04 0.85
CA ASN A 690 -16.39 21.42 0.37
C ASN A 690 -17.06 21.50 -1.01
N ILE A 691 -18.10 22.30 -1.13
CA ILE A 691 -18.91 22.41 -2.35
C ILE A 691 -19.02 23.89 -2.74
N VAL A 692 -18.67 24.22 -3.99
CA VAL A 692 -18.67 25.59 -4.52
C VAL A 692 -19.36 25.63 -5.88
N GLY A 693 -20.15 26.68 -6.18
CA GLY A 693 -20.69 26.93 -7.53
C GLY A 693 -21.64 25.86 -8.09
N SER A 694 -22.11 24.93 -7.27
CA SER A 694 -22.69 23.66 -7.72
C SER A 694 -24.22 23.60 -7.60
N VAL A 695 -24.86 22.67 -8.31
CA VAL A 695 -26.31 22.52 -8.39
C VAL A 695 -26.75 21.12 -7.98
N PHE A 696 -27.73 21.00 -7.07
CA PHE A 696 -28.38 19.75 -6.71
C PHE A 696 -29.87 19.85 -6.98
N ASN A 697 -30.37 19.15 -8.00
CA ASN A 697 -31.78 19.26 -8.39
C ASN A 697 -32.51 17.93 -8.53
N ASP A 698 -33.75 17.85 -8.02
CA ASP A 698 -34.62 16.69 -8.22
C ASP A 698 -34.04 15.36 -7.64
N ASN A 699 -33.14 15.41 -6.65
CA ASN A 699 -32.61 14.21 -5.97
C ASN A 699 -33.53 13.76 -4.82
N SER A 700 -33.59 12.47 -4.51
CA SER A 700 -34.59 11.89 -3.59
C SER A 700 -34.04 10.86 -2.60
N THR A 701 -34.67 10.74 -1.43
CA THR A 701 -34.44 9.64 -0.49
C THR A 701 -35.67 9.29 0.34
N ASP A 702 -35.88 8.02 0.68
CA ASP A 702 -36.94 7.61 1.61
C ASP A 702 -36.56 7.92 3.08
N GLY A 703 -35.31 8.33 3.33
CA GLY A 703 -34.79 8.69 4.65
C GLY A 703 -34.49 10.18 4.82
N GLU A 704 -33.23 10.52 5.12
CA GLU A 704 -32.84 11.87 5.52
C GLU A 704 -31.88 12.55 4.52
N GLY A 705 -32.11 13.82 4.18
CA GLY A 705 -31.24 14.63 3.31
C GLY A 705 -31.45 14.39 1.82
N GLY A 706 -32.47 15.04 1.23
CA GLY A 706 -32.90 14.74 -0.16
C GLY A 706 -31.85 14.98 -1.23
N ALA A 707 -30.96 15.96 -1.02
CA ALA A 707 -29.70 16.03 -1.76
C ALA A 707 -28.52 15.54 -0.91
N ILE A 708 -28.34 16.07 0.30
CA ILE A 708 -27.13 15.85 1.09
C ILE A 708 -27.46 15.45 2.53
N PHE A 709 -26.88 14.35 3.00
CA PHE A 709 -26.86 13.99 4.42
C PHE A 709 -25.43 13.98 4.95
N ILE A 710 -25.20 14.53 6.14
CA ILE A 710 -23.93 14.39 6.86
C ILE A 710 -24.10 13.96 8.33
N THR A 711 -23.20 13.11 8.79
CA THR A 711 -23.05 12.67 10.18
C THR A 711 -21.57 12.61 10.57
N TYR A 712 -21.24 12.91 11.83
CA TYR A 712 -19.87 13.03 12.36
C TYR A 712 -18.87 13.87 11.52
N SER A 713 -19.35 14.80 10.68
CA SER A 713 -18.58 15.39 9.57
C SER A 713 -18.75 16.90 9.43
N SER A 714 -18.05 17.51 8.46
CA SER A 714 -18.15 18.94 8.17
C SER A 714 -18.49 19.21 6.70
N LEU A 715 -19.46 20.09 6.47
CA LEU A 715 -19.87 20.56 5.14
C LEU A 715 -19.69 22.09 5.05
N SER A 716 -18.93 22.53 4.05
CA SER A 716 -18.88 23.92 3.60
C SER A 716 -19.54 24.02 2.21
N LEU A 717 -20.52 24.89 2.07
CA LEU A 717 -21.34 25.04 0.86
C LEU A 717 -21.41 26.51 0.45
N GLU A 718 -20.74 26.89 -0.63
CA GLU A 718 -20.62 28.28 -1.08
C GLU A 718 -21.18 28.46 -2.51
N ASP A 719 -21.92 29.55 -2.75
CA ASP A 719 -22.46 29.98 -4.06
C ASP A 719 -23.16 28.88 -4.89
N SER A 720 -23.88 27.99 -4.22
CA SER A 720 -24.49 26.77 -4.79
C SER A 720 -26.03 26.81 -4.73
N SER A 721 -26.75 25.92 -5.44
CA SER A 721 -28.23 25.84 -5.38
C SER A 721 -28.77 24.43 -5.21
N LEU A 722 -29.82 24.29 -4.39
CA LEU A 722 -30.50 23.03 -4.08
C LEU A 722 -31.99 23.18 -4.36
N GLN A 723 -32.50 22.46 -5.37
CA GLN A 723 -33.82 22.68 -5.95
C GLN A 723 -34.65 21.39 -6.07
N ARG A 724 -35.92 21.38 -5.67
CA ARG A 724 -36.84 20.24 -5.87
C ARG A 724 -36.35 18.88 -5.35
N ASN A 725 -35.45 18.87 -4.36
CA ASN A 725 -35.00 17.63 -3.74
C ASN A 725 -36.04 17.17 -2.69
N GLU A 726 -36.16 15.86 -2.49
CA GLU A 726 -37.25 15.22 -1.72
C GLU A 726 -36.68 14.23 -0.68
N ALA A 727 -37.22 14.22 0.54
CA ALA A 727 -36.81 13.30 1.61
C ALA A 727 -37.95 12.99 2.58
N ALA A 728 -37.85 11.91 3.36
CA ALA A 728 -38.70 11.82 4.56
C ALA A 728 -38.34 12.94 5.57
N LYS A 729 -37.04 13.28 5.75
CA LYS A 729 -36.61 14.42 6.59
C LYS A 729 -35.52 15.26 5.94
N GLY A 730 -35.64 16.58 6.01
CA GLY A 730 -34.61 17.51 5.49
C GLY A 730 -34.50 17.46 3.97
N GLY A 731 -35.53 17.95 3.27
CA GLY A 731 -35.71 17.80 1.82
C GLY A 731 -34.52 18.22 0.95
N ALA A 732 -33.71 19.18 1.39
CA ALA A 732 -32.44 19.51 0.74
C ALA A 732 -31.24 18.91 1.48
N ILE A 733 -31.07 19.27 2.75
CA ILE A 733 -29.92 18.88 3.57
C ILE A 733 -30.39 18.38 4.94
N ALA A 734 -29.78 17.32 5.44
CA ALA A 734 -29.89 16.87 6.82
C ALA A 734 -28.50 16.75 7.46
N VAL A 735 -28.40 17.16 8.74
CA VAL A 735 -27.14 17.25 9.50
C VAL A 735 -27.35 16.65 10.88
N SER A 736 -26.57 15.62 11.22
CA SER A 736 -26.73 14.86 12.48
C SER A 736 -25.41 14.71 13.25
N TYR A 737 -25.51 14.20 14.49
CA TYR A 737 -24.41 13.81 15.40
C TYR A 737 -23.08 14.58 15.29
N TYR A 738 -22.94 15.66 16.08
CA TYR A 738 -21.71 16.47 16.22
C TYR A 738 -21.15 17.09 14.92
N SER A 739 -21.88 17.01 13.80
CA SER A 739 -21.49 17.60 12.52
C SER A 739 -21.58 19.12 12.49
N GLY A 740 -20.82 19.74 11.58
CA GLY A 740 -20.83 21.17 11.30
C GLY A 740 -21.27 21.50 9.87
N LEU A 741 -22.11 22.53 9.72
CA LEU A 741 -22.49 23.11 8.43
C LEU A 741 -22.08 24.59 8.40
N ARG A 742 -21.40 25.00 7.33
CA ARG A 742 -21.19 26.39 6.93
C ARG A 742 -21.79 26.59 5.55
N SER A 743 -22.60 27.63 5.39
CA SER A 743 -23.16 28.01 4.09
C SER A 743 -23.05 29.51 3.81
N SER A 744 -22.81 29.86 2.55
CA SER A 744 -22.75 31.24 2.05
C SER A 744 -23.24 31.31 0.61
N GLY A 745 -24.07 32.29 0.24
CA GLY A 745 -24.55 32.44 -1.14
C GLY A 745 -25.46 31.30 -1.66
N VAL A 746 -25.94 30.41 -0.78
CA VAL A 746 -26.69 29.21 -1.18
C VAL A 746 -28.17 29.51 -1.39
N ALA A 747 -28.74 28.99 -2.48
CA ALA A 747 -30.17 29.07 -2.78
C ALA A 747 -30.87 27.71 -2.55
N PHE A 748 -32.01 27.72 -1.84
CA PHE A 748 -32.88 26.56 -1.64
C PHE A 748 -34.26 26.87 -2.24
N LEU A 749 -34.78 26.03 -3.14
CA LEU A 749 -36.09 26.24 -3.79
C LEU A 749 -36.87 24.93 -3.94
N ASP A 750 -38.19 24.96 -3.71
CA ASP A 750 -39.11 23.85 -4.03
C ASP A 750 -38.76 22.47 -3.39
N ASN A 751 -37.89 22.41 -2.38
CA ASN A 751 -37.48 21.14 -1.73
C ASN A 751 -38.56 20.64 -0.75
N VAL A 752 -38.81 19.34 -0.70
CA VAL A 752 -39.97 18.71 -0.03
C VAL A 752 -39.51 17.76 1.09
N ALA A 753 -40.24 17.74 2.21
CA ALA A 753 -40.04 16.75 3.27
C ALA A 753 -41.37 16.24 3.86
N ASP A 754 -41.51 14.91 4.01
CA ASP A 754 -42.76 14.28 4.47
C ASP A 754 -42.95 14.30 6.01
N GLU A 755 -41.87 14.17 6.78
CA GLU A 755 -41.89 14.18 8.25
C GLU A 755 -41.22 15.44 8.84
N CYS A 756 -41.88 16.04 9.84
CA CYS A 756 -41.32 17.12 10.64
C CYS A 756 -40.90 16.62 12.04
N PRO A 757 -39.60 16.41 12.29
CA PRO A 757 -38.93 17.34 13.21
C PRO A 757 -37.44 17.63 12.91
N LYS A 758 -37.01 18.90 13.13
CA LYS A 758 -35.63 19.42 13.33
C LYS A 758 -34.48 18.61 12.66
N ILE A 759 -33.77 19.13 11.65
CA ILE A 759 -32.96 20.37 11.74
C ILE A 759 -33.05 21.21 10.43
N PHE A 760 -33.93 22.23 10.48
CA PHE A 760 -34.00 23.47 9.66
C PHE A 760 -34.10 23.46 8.11
N ASP A 761 -35.35 23.58 7.68
CA ASP A 761 -35.84 24.46 6.59
C ASP A 761 -35.11 25.82 6.53
N LEU A 762 -34.69 26.20 5.31
CA LEU A 762 -34.22 27.54 4.96
C LEU A 762 -34.96 28.07 3.71
N MET A 763 -36.16 28.59 3.95
CA MET A 763 -36.90 29.51 3.08
C MET A 763 -37.49 28.94 1.79
N GLY A 764 -38.42 28.00 1.96
CA GLY A 764 -39.58 27.93 1.08
C GLY A 764 -39.62 26.74 0.12
N ASP A 765 -40.26 25.66 0.57
CA ASP A 765 -41.63 25.42 0.11
C ASP A 765 -42.48 24.71 1.18
N ARG A 766 -43.74 24.40 0.83
CA ARG A 766 -44.82 24.16 1.81
C ARG A 766 -44.83 22.77 2.44
N CYS A 767 -44.68 22.71 3.76
CA CYS A 767 -45.31 21.67 4.57
C CYS A 767 -46.84 21.64 4.34
N LYS A 768 -47.44 20.47 4.45
CA LYS A 768 -48.89 20.28 4.55
C LYS A 768 -49.27 19.65 5.88
#